data_AF-A0AAD6U6V5-F1
#
_entry.id   AF-A0AAD6U6V5-F1
#
_cell.length_a   1.000
_cell.length_b   1.000
_cell.length_c   1.000
_cell.angle_alpha   90.00
_cell.angle_beta   90.00
_cell.angle_gamma   90.00
#
_symmetry.space_group_name_H-M   'P 1'
#
loop_
_entity.id
_entity.type
_entity.pdbx_description
1 polymer ?
#
loop_
_entity_poly.entity_id
_entity_poly.type
_entity_poly.pdbx_seq_one_letter_code
_entity_poly.pdbx_strand_id
1 'polypeptide(L)'
;MSWPLKGGVVDPESLGFPLLLVASFVLVQTLQAITQAGFKDPAHPSRHEPAPISLAALELAKCAVTFLLHRSTRAGRPAHKITVEPRYTVLSLDEALPLHARSPFDFDAELADDDLRARPPLLRPIKQLYVALAPISCLILLQHQLTLSRRVYAAPTAVDIVDALAILLVVVQTYLFNGTKTPLRHCTSAVLQIAAFTGVVTIRRVPHYSLPTYIFLLLTTSVSALVLVAIPLMYHTLRDVPFHKLNLVLFTSCIAGYTLCAILPSSYTYPTVVSPVITETGLRDFLAATSILALRGAGELLALAILRRTSAFTMAALILLVASITPALSHLVFWSAIPVLAPQYIASILAIYAAVAYLFDANGAPIDTRVPAPAVPQRRGLVRLGALFLPLLACVALNPLQPLPPHLPTQVAPGARMPHQYPPQPVNATAASACVRRPLPPSSRYERPDGARPAFGAFDDVLLIVFFSHPRYDINLDAHREVYAPYFPNILYIGPESRADRGFLHSYDVALDSYLSAEDFDADWFQMSGRMAHHMFYTAAKDHPCYAGYLWAPFDALLNVPRLMQFPQDRVWYHSPFARRFIPNPAQPAAMTPARAAASTLRPPAATIAEHTPAEYARQAAAWGADGFWWWGERHMGLEVCMAAYSHVAAPQRARFEALSGGAAHLIGGSADTMYLPGHLRTPFLDVLGTFLQTDCFLEIALPTALHLIVPEDEEIVWVDHWWKKPPPWNTTYVRDLWAEGYEVDSFHSFHWGDIQDDGFFGPNKNSVADMRALLRDSFARQRIESPLK
;
A
#
# COMPACT_ATOMS: atom_id res chain seq x y z
N MET A 1 -49.45 9.37 0.88
CA MET A 1 -49.89 7.97 1.01
C MET A 1 -49.83 7.59 2.47
N SER A 2 -50.99 7.52 3.13
CA SER A 2 -51.15 7.10 4.53
C SER A 2 -51.49 5.61 4.58
N TRP A 3 -50.83 4.85 5.45
CA TRP A 3 -51.16 3.46 5.75
C TRP A 3 -51.67 3.35 7.19
N PRO A 4 -52.77 2.64 7.46
CA PRO A 4 -53.29 2.45 8.81
C PRO A 4 -52.70 1.17 9.45
N LEU A 5 -52.26 1.27 10.70
CA LEU A 5 -51.91 0.12 11.53
C LEU A 5 -53.20 -0.43 12.17
N LYS A 6 -53.58 -1.66 11.82
CA LYS A 6 -54.50 -2.48 12.62
C LYS A 6 -53.70 -3.47 13.46
N GLY A 7 -54.08 -3.57 14.73
CA GLY A 7 -53.42 -4.37 15.75
C GLY A 7 -53.34 -5.86 15.41
N GLY A 8 -52.13 -6.39 15.49
CA GLY A 8 -51.83 -7.81 15.58
C GLY A 8 -50.83 -8.01 16.71
N VAL A 9 -51.05 -9.03 17.53
CA VAL A 9 -50.11 -9.46 18.58
C VAL A 9 -48.82 -9.89 17.90
N VAL A 10 -47.72 -9.19 18.18
CA VAL A 10 -46.40 -9.50 17.64
C VAL A 10 -45.81 -10.67 18.42
N ASP A 11 -45.47 -11.74 17.69
CA ASP A 11 -44.79 -12.92 18.21
C ASP A 11 -43.40 -12.54 18.75
N PRO A 12 -43.06 -12.84 20.03
CA PRO A 12 -41.76 -12.50 20.61
C PRO A 12 -40.55 -13.12 19.87
N GLU A 13 -40.73 -14.11 19.00
CA GLU A 13 -39.64 -14.65 18.15
C GLU A 13 -39.27 -13.75 16.95
N SER A 14 -40.15 -12.82 16.55
CA SER A 14 -39.93 -11.91 15.40
C SER A 14 -39.10 -10.66 15.71
N LEU A 15 -38.79 -10.42 16.99
CA LEU A 15 -38.07 -9.24 17.48
C LEU A 15 -36.54 -9.38 17.53
N GLY A 16 -36.00 -10.54 17.14
CA GLY A 16 -34.56 -10.85 17.27
C GLY A 16 -33.63 -9.93 16.48
N PHE A 17 -34.03 -9.53 15.26
CA PHE A 17 -33.19 -8.69 14.38
C PHE A 17 -33.19 -7.19 14.79
N PRO A 18 -34.34 -6.57 15.14
CA PRO A 18 -34.36 -5.22 15.70
C PRO A 18 -33.62 -5.09 17.02
N LEU A 19 -33.72 -6.09 17.92
CA LEU A 19 -32.98 -6.09 19.19
C LEU A 19 -31.46 -6.21 19.00
N LEU A 20 -31.01 -6.94 17.97
CA LEU A 20 -29.59 -7.04 17.64
C LEU A 20 -29.02 -5.69 17.14
N LEU A 21 -29.80 -4.97 16.33
CA LEU A 21 -29.47 -3.63 15.84
C LEU A 21 -29.42 -2.60 16.98
N VAL A 22 -30.38 -2.64 17.90
CA VAL A 22 -30.41 -1.75 19.07
C VAL A 22 -29.27 -2.07 20.04
N ALA A 23 -28.99 -3.35 20.32
CA ALA A 23 -27.87 -3.74 21.18
C ALA A 23 -26.50 -3.35 20.58
N SER A 24 -26.33 -3.48 19.27
CA SER A 24 -25.11 -3.05 18.57
C SER A 24 -24.97 -1.54 18.58
N PHE A 25 -26.06 -0.80 18.38
CA PHE A 25 -26.07 0.66 18.44
C PHE A 25 -25.76 1.19 19.84
N VAL A 26 -26.34 0.60 20.89
CA VAL A 26 -26.07 0.96 22.30
C VAL A 26 -24.62 0.64 22.67
N LEU A 27 -24.06 -0.48 22.20
CA LEU A 27 -22.66 -0.83 22.44
C LEU A 27 -21.71 0.18 21.79
N VAL A 28 -21.97 0.57 20.53
CA VAL A 28 -21.17 1.59 19.82
C VAL A 28 -21.26 2.94 20.52
N GLN A 29 -22.46 3.40 20.91
CA GLN A 29 -22.64 4.67 21.61
C GLN A 29 -21.98 4.68 23.00
N THR A 30 -22.03 3.55 23.72
CA THR A 30 -21.38 3.41 25.03
C THR A 30 -19.86 3.44 24.91
N LEU A 31 -19.30 2.74 23.92
CA LEU A 31 -17.85 2.80 23.64
C LEU A 31 -17.42 4.20 23.21
N GLN A 32 -18.20 4.88 22.37
CA GLN A 32 -17.94 6.25 21.94
C GLN A 32 -17.98 7.25 23.11
N ALA A 33 -18.95 7.10 24.03
CA ALA A 33 -19.06 7.92 25.23
C ALA A 33 -17.90 7.69 26.23
N ILE A 34 -17.44 6.45 26.41
CA ILE A 34 -16.27 6.11 27.24
C ILE A 34 -15.01 6.74 26.64
N THR A 35 -14.86 6.69 25.31
CA THR A 35 -13.71 7.28 24.60
C THR A 35 -13.73 8.81 24.72
N GLN A 36 -14.90 9.45 24.62
CA GLN A 36 -15.03 10.91 24.75
C GLN A 36 -14.88 11.41 26.20
N ALA A 37 -15.29 10.61 27.19
CA ALA A 37 -15.14 10.95 28.61
C ALA A 37 -13.68 10.93 29.08
N GLY A 38 -12.80 10.20 28.38
CA GLY A 38 -11.35 10.18 28.64
C GLY A 38 -10.58 11.42 28.16
N PHE A 39 -11.22 12.37 27.44
CA PHE A 39 -10.55 13.49 26.77
C PHE A 39 -11.05 14.89 27.15
N LYS A 40 -11.79 15.04 28.25
CA LYS A 40 -12.25 16.36 28.73
C LYS A 40 -11.66 16.73 30.08
N ASP A 41 -10.39 17.14 30.09
CA ASP A 41 -9.90 18.18 31.01
C ASP A 41 -8.78 19.01 30.35
N PRO A 42 -9.05 20.26 29.92
CA PRO A 42 -8.03 21.13 29.32
C PRO A 42 -7.16 21.86 30.36
N ALA A 43 -7.27 21.59 31.66
CA ALA A 43 -6.65 22.44 32.69
C ALA A 43 -5.29 21.96 33.24
N HIS A 44 -4.87 20.69 33.11
CA HIS A 44 -3.59 20.24 33.70
C HIS A 44 -2.91 19.07 32.96
N PRO A 45 -1.81 19.30 32.20
CA PRO A 45 -1.22 18.28 31.32
C PRO A 45 -0.19 17.34 31.97
N SER A 46 0.00 17.32 33.30
CA SER A 46 1.18 16.66 33.90
C SER A 46 0.95 15.49 34.85
N ARG A 47 -0.28 14.98 35.04
CA ARG A 47 -0.50 13.74 35.81
C ARG A 47 -1.71 12.95 35.33
N HIS A 48 -1.47 11.92 34.51
CA HIS A 48 -2.42 10.82 34.35
C HIS A 48 -1.67 9.48 34.35
N GLU A 49 -1.85 8.70 35.41
CA GLU A 49 -1.74 7.25 35.32
C GLU A 49 -3.05 6.73 34.68
N PRO A 50 -2.99 5.87 33.64
CA PRO A 50 -4.18 5.32 33.03
C PRO A 50 -4.82 4.28 33.97
N ALA A 51 -6.09 4.49 34.33
CA ALA A 51 -6.90 3.46 34.97
C ALA A 51 -7.11 2.26 34.03
N PRO A 52 -7.16 1.01 34.52
CA PRO A 52 -7.18 -0.17 33.67
C PRO A 52 -8.58 -0.41 33.09
N ILE A 53 -8.80 0.15 31.89
CA ILE A 53 -9.99 -0.08 31.03
C ILE A 53 -10.21 -1.59 30.76
N SER A 54 -9.16 -2.41 30.86
CA SER A 54 -9.19 -3.86 30.65
C SER A 54 -10.04 -4.62 31.68
N LEU A 55 -10.12 -4.15 32.94
CA LEU A 55 -10.84 -4.86 34.00
C LEU A 55 -12.37 -4.69 33.87
N ALA A 56 -12.81 -3.49 33.49
CA ALA A 56 -14.23 -3.19 33.29
C ALA A 56 -14.82 -3.93 32.08
N ALA A 57 -14.06 -4.04 30.98
CA ALA A 57 -14.46 -4.80 29.79
C ALA A 57 -14.57 -6.31 30.07
N LEU A 58 -13.64 -6.85 30.88
CA LEU A 58 -13.64 -8.25 31.29
C LEU A 58 -14.83 -8.58 32.21
N GLU A 59 -15.17 -7.69 33.16
CA GLU A 59 -16.35 -7.86 34.03
C GLU A 59 -17.68 -7.73 33.26
N LEU A 60 -17.75 -6.86 32.25
CA LEU A 60 -18.92 -6.77 31.37
C LEU A 60 -19.13 -8.06 30.56
N ALA A 61 -18.06 -8.64 30.02
CA ALA A 61 -18.11 -9.90 29.29
C ALA A 61 -18.55 -11.07 30.18
N LYS A 62 -18.05 -11.13 31.43
CA LYS A 62 -18.49 -12.11 32.43
C LYS A 62 -19.97 -11.95 32.77
N CYS A 63 -20.45 -10.73 32.97
CA CYS A 63 -21.85 -10.43 33.22
C CYS A 63 -22.76 -10.84 32.06
N ALA A 64 -22.36 -10.57 30.80
CA ALA A 64 -23.12 -10.95 29.63
C ALA A 64 -23.23 -12.47 29.45
N VAL A 65 -22.12 -13.20 29.65
CA VAL A 65 -22.09 -14.67 29.59
C VAL A 65 -22.92 -15.29 30.72
N THR A 66 -22.81 -14.75 31.94
CA THR A 66 -23.57 -15.23 33.11
C THR A 66 -25.06 -14.97 32.96
N PHE A 67 -25.45 -13.81 32.44
CA PHE A 67 -26.85 -13.46 32.16
C PHE A 67 -27.48 -14.38 31.11
N LEU A 68 -26.73 -14.71 30.04
CA LEU A 68 -27.17 -15.63 28.99
C LEU A 68 -27.30 -17.09 29.48
N LEU A 69 -26.38 -17.55 30.34
CA LEU A 69 -26.43 -18.87 30.96
C LEU A 69 -27.54 -18.99 32.02
N HIS A 70 -27.85 -17.91 32.75
CA HIS A 70 -28.90 -17.92 33.76
C HIS A 70 -30.30 -17.94 33.14
N ARG A 71 -30.49 -17.33 31.96
CA ARG A 71 -31.77 -17.35 31.24
C ARG A 71 -32.07 -18.70 30.57
N SER A 72 -31.04 -19.48 30.21
CA SER A 72 -31.23 -20.79 29.60
C SER A 72 -31.65 -21.90 30.58
N THR A 73 -31.57 -21.64 31.89
CA THR A 73 -31.85 -22.63 32.95
C THR A 73 -33.20 -22.46 33.66
N ARG A 74 -33.98 -21.42 33.35
CA ARG A 74 -35.31 -21.19 33.93
C ARG A 74 -36.36 -20.88 32.86
N ALA A 75 -36.82 -21.92 32.18
CA ALA A 75 -38.14 -21.93 31.56
C ALA A 75 -39.01 -22.93 32.31
N GLY A 76 -39.83 -22.43 33.25
CA GLY A 76 -40.89 -23.21 33.91
C GLY A 76 -40.70 -23.43 35.41
N ARG A 77 -40.95 -22.40 36.23
CA ARG A 77 -41.55 -22.48 37.59
C ARG A 77 -41.86 -21.07 38.11
N PRO A 78 -42.97 -20.86 38.85
CA PRO A 78 -43.36 -19.54 39.33
C PRO A 78 -42.45 -19.06 40.46
N ALA A 79 -42.28 -17.75 40.55
CA ALA A 79 -41.32 -17.08 41.42
C ALA A 79 -41.71 -17.17 42.91
N HIS A 80 -40.87 -17.82 43.71
CA HIS A 80 -40.77 -17.48 45.13
C HIS A 80 -39.61 -16.50 45.33
N LYS A 81 -39.88 -15.42 46.09
CA LYS A 81 -38.89 -14.46 46.57
C LYS A 81 -37.82 -15.20 47.36
N ILE A 82 -36.60 -15.25 46.82
CA ILE A 82 -35.40 -15.60 47.57
C ILE A 82 -34.62 -14.30 47.75
N THR A 83 -34.57 -13.81 48.97
CA THR A 83 -33.63 -12.77 49.40
C THR A 83 -32.27 -13.44 49.57
N VAL A 84 -31.28 -13.06 48.76
CA VAL A 84 -29.90 -13.55 48.88
C VAL A 84 -29.11 -12.51 49.66
N GLU A 85 -28.70 -12.83 50.89
CA GLU A 85 -27.62 -12.13 51.58
C GLU A 85 -26.28 -12.71 51.12
N PRO A 86 -25.28 -11.89 50.77
CA PRO A 86 -23.96 -12.39 50.43
C PRO A 86 -23.15 -12.61 51.71
N ARG A 87 -22.99 -13.88 52.12
CA ARG A 87 -21.89 -14.27 53.01
C ARG A 87 -20.74 -14.78 52.15
N TYR A 88 -19.70 -13.97 52.01
CA TYR A 88 -18.41 -14.44 51.50
C TYR A 88 -17.55 -14.86 52.71
N THR A 89 -17.07 -16.09 52.70
CA THR A 89 -16.00 -16.54 53.59
C THR A 89 -14.69 -16.49 52.78
N VAL A 90 -13.75 -15.66 53.21
CA VAL A 90 -12.40 -15.62 52.65
C VAL A 90 -11.63 -16.79 53.26
N LEU A 91 -11.25 -17.77 52.45
CA LEU A 91 -10.32 -18.83 52.86
C LEU A 91 -8.89 -18.24 52.89
N SER A 92 -8.15 -18.52 53.95
CA SER A 92 -6.78 -18.03 54.10
C SER A 92 -5.81 -18.85 53.25
N LEU A 93 -4.71 -18.22 52.83
CA LEU A 93 -3.71 -18.80 51.93
C LEU A 93 -3.11 -20.11 52.45
N ASP A 94 -3.16 -20.36 53.76
CA ASP A 94 -2.60 -21.55 54.41
C ASP A 94 -3.43 -22.83 54.17
N GLU A 95 -4.70 -22.72 53.80
CA GLU A 95 -5.55 -23.88 53.47
C GLU A 95 -5.37 -24.37 52.02
N ALA A 96 -4.73 -23.57 51.16
CA ALA A 96 -4.52 -23.89 49.75
C ALA A 96 -3.22 -24.68 49.47
N LEU A 97 -2.28 -24.72 50.41
CA LEU A 97 -0.93 -25.25 50.20
C LEU A 97 -0.77 -26.79 50.13
N PRO A 98 -1.64 -27.67 50.69
CA PRO A 98 -1.39 -29.12 50.59
C PRO A 98 -1.72 -29.77 49.24
N LEU A 99 -2.34 -29.06 48.29
CA LEU A 99 -2.82 -29.65 47.03
C LEU A 99 -1.76 -29.76 45.92
N HIS A 100 -0.54 -29.25 46.11
CA HIS A 100 0.48 -29.18 45.06
C HIS A 100 1.49 -30.33 45.00
N ALA A 101 1.35 -31.38 45.82
CA ALA A 101 2.30 -32.50 45.83
C ALA A 101 1.94 -33.69 44.90
N ARG A 102 0.93 -33.56 44.02
CA ARG A 102 0.56 -34.61 43.04
C ARG A 102 0.66 -34.09 41.60
N SER A 103 1.22 -34.93 40.73
CA SER A 103 1.38 -34.67 39.28
C SER A 103 0.05 -34.22 38.65
N PRO A 104 -0.02 -33.07 37.95
CA PRO A 104 -1.27 -32.49 37.45
C PRO A 104 -1.88 -33.25 36.24
N PHE A 105 -1.44 -34.48 35.94
CA PHE A 105 -1.87 -35.20 34.74
C PHE A 105 -2.29 -36.66 34.93
N ASP A 106 -2.43 -37.16 36.17
CA ASP A 106 -2.98 -38.51 36.39
C ASP A 106 -4.51 -38.49 36.58
N PHE A 107 -5.22 -38.24 35.49
CA PHE A 107 -6.69 -38.23 35.42
C PHE A 107 -7.31 -39.64 35.44
N ASP A 108 -6.49 -40.69 35.35
CA ASP A 108 -6.98 -42.08 35.30
C ASP A 108 -7.15 -42.66 36.73
N ALA A 109 -6.39 -42.17 37.72
CA ALA A 109 -6.53 -42.58 39.12
C ALA A 109 -7.82 -42.09 39.79
N GLU A 110 -8.39 -40.96 39.35
CA GLU A 110 -9.59 -40.36 39.97
C GLU A 110 -10.92 -40.93 39.43
N LEU A 111 -10.89 -41.76 38.38
CA LEU A 111 -12.08 -42.31 37.72
C LEU A 111 -12.31 -43.80 37.97
N ALA A 112 -11.40 -44.46 38.69
CA ALA A 112 -11.60 -45.83 39.19
C ALA A 112 -12.44 -45.89 40.47
N ASP A 113 -12.78 -44.73 41.04
CA ASP A 113 -13.61 -44.63 42.24
C ASP A 113 -15.10 -44.61 41.87
N ASP A 114 -15.80 -45.71 42.20
CA ASP A 114 -17.21 -45.92 41.82
C ASP A 114 -18.16 -44.89 42.49
N ASP A 115 -17.73 -44.19 43.53
CA ASP A 115 -18.50 -43.13 44.20
C ASP A 115 -18.63 -41.83 43.37
N LEU A 116 -17.75 -41.62 42.37
CA LEU A 116 -17.82 -40.44 41.50
C LEU A 116 -18.90 -40.54 40.40
N ARG A 117 -19.51 -41.73 40.19
CA ARG A 117 -20.62 -41.90 39.24
C ARG A 117 -21.94 -41.29 39.73
N ALA A 118 -22.08 -41.02 41.03
CA ALA A 118 -23.30 -40.48 41.62
C ALA A 118 -23.36 -38.93 41.68
N ARG A 119 -22.24 -38.22 41.43
CA ARG A 119 -22.23 -36.75 41.43
C ARG A 119 -22.75 -36.18 40.09
N PRO A 120 -23.58 -35.12 40.11
CA PRO A 120 -24.00 -34.46 38.88
C PRO A 120 -22.76 -33.99 38.11
N PRO A 121 -22.73 -34.15 36.77
CA PRO A 121 -21.49 -34.14 36.02
C PRO A 121 -21.01 -32.71 35.80
N LEU A 122 -20.38 -32.10 36.79
CA LEU A 122 -19.68 -30.80 36.70
C LEU A 122 -18.64 -30.78 35.57
N LEU A 123 -18.10 -31.94 35.19
CA LEU A 123 -17.14 -32.10 34.09
C LEU A 123 -17.77 -32.00 32.69
N ARG A 124 -19.07 -32.26 32.54
CA ARG A 124 -19.76 -32.20 31.24
C ARG A 124 -19.82 -30.78 30.65
N PRO A 125 -20.25 -29.73 31.39
CA PRO A 125 -20.26 -28.36 30.87
C PRO A 125 -18.85 -27.83 30.60
N ILE A 126 -17.85 -28.19 31.40
CA ILE A 126 -16.45 -27.81 31.16
C ILE A 126 -15.95 -28.39 29.84
N LYS A 127 -16.19 -29.69 29.59
CA LYS A 127 -15.82 -30.34 28.32
C LYS A 127 -16.53 -29.70 27.12
N GLN A 128 -17.82 -29.37 27.26
CA GLN A 128 -18.59 -28.70 26.21
C GLN A 128 -18.05 -27.29 25.91
N LEU A 129 -17.62 -26.57 26.95
CA LEU A 129 -17.01 -25.24 26.82
C LEU A 129 -15.67 -25.33 26.05
N TYR A 130 -14.78 -26.24 26.42
CA TYR A 130 -13.49 -26.41 25.72
C TYR A 130 -13.67 -26.79 24.25
N VAL A 131 -14.63 -27.67 23.95
CA VAL A 131 -14.93 -28.09 22.57
C VAL A 131 -15.51 -26.96 21.73
N ALA A 132 -16.22 -26.00 22.34
CA ALA A 132 -16.72 -24.82 21.67
C ALA A 132 -15.65 -23.72 21.51
N LEU A 133 -14.77 -23.53 22.50
CA LEU A 133 -13.75 -22.47 22.47
C LEU A 133 -12.70 -22.69 21.40
N ALA A 134 -12.24 -23.93 21.18
CA ALA A 134 -11.22 -24.23 20.18
C ALA A 134 -11.60 -23.77 18.74
N PRO A 135 -12.75 -24.17 18.15
CA PRO A 135 -13.12 -23.70 16.81
C PRO A 135 -13.37 -22.19 16.76
N ILE A 136 -13.87 -21.58 17.84
CA ILE A 136 -14.06 -20.11 17.94
C ILE A 136 -12.71 -19.40 17.83
N SER A 137 -11.72 -19.80 18.64
CA SER A 137 -10.38 -19.21 18.63
C SER A 137 -9.66 -19.41 17.30
N CYS A 138 -9.77 -20.59 16.69
CA CYS A 138 -9.22 -20.83 15.36
C CYS A 138 -9.87 -19.95 14.30
N LEU A 139 -11.19 -19.74 14.36
CA LEU A 139 -11.90 -18.94 13.37
C LEU A 139 -11.55 -17.46 13.51
N ILE A 140 -11.45 -16.93 14.74
CA ILE A 140 -10.95 -15.56 15.00
C ILE A 140 -9.55 -15.39 14.40
N LEU A 141 -8.66 -16.34 14.71
CA LEU A 141 -7.28 -16.31 14.24
C LEU A 141 -7.19 -16.38 12.71
N LEU A 142 -7.94 -17.29 12.09
CA LEU A 142 -7.97 -17.46 10.64
C LEU A 142 -8.42 -16.18 9.94
N GLN A 143 -9.51 -15.57 10.42
CA GLN A 143 -10.06 -14.36 9.81
C GLN A 143 -9.09 -13.18 9.93
N HIS A 144 -8.39 -13.06 11.07
CA HIS A 144 -7.35 -12.07 11.25
C HIS A 144 -6.15 -12.30 10.32
N GLN A 145 -5.65 -13.54 10.24
CA GLN A 145 -4.51 -13.91 9.40
C GLN A 145 -4.80 -13.75 7.90
N LEU A 146 -5.98 -14.17 7.44
CA LEU A 146 -6.40 -13.97 6.05
C LEU A 146 -6.53 -12.49 5.67
N THR A 147 -6.91 -11.65 6.63
CA THR A 147 -6.98 -10.20 6.40
C THR A 147 -5.58 -9.60 6.30
N LEU A 148 -4.67 -10.01 7.17
CA LEU A 148 -3.27 -9.57 7.14
C LEU A 148 -2.52 -10.10 5.90
N SER A 149 -2.71 -11.36 5.52
CA SER A 149 -2.03 -11.95 4.35
C SER A 149 -2.37 -11.22 3.06
N ARG A 150 -3.65 -10.85 2.89
CA ARG A 150 -4.15 -10.11 1.72
C ARG A 150 -3.78 -8.63 1.72
N ARG A 151 -3.58 -8.01 2.89
CA ARG A 151 -3.25 -6.58 2.99
C ARG A 151 -1.75 -6.30 2.97
N VAL A 152 -0.95 -7.14 3.60
CA VAL A 152 0.43 -6.78 3.99
C VAL A 152 1.46 -7.65 3.31
N TYR A 153 1.17 -8.95 3.12
CA TYR A 153 2.25 -9.92 2.92
C TYR A 153 2.31 -10.53 1.53
N ALA A 154 1.17 -10.68 0.83
CA ALA A 154 1.15 -11.51 -0.36
C ALA A 154 0.10 -11.07 -1.40
N ALA A 155 0.46 -11.23 -2.68
CA ALA A 155 -0.51 -11.18 -3.75
C ALA A 155 -1.60 -12.24 -3.53
N PRO A 156 -2.87 -11.99 -3.90
CA PRO A 156 -3.98 -12.92 -3.69
C PRO A 156 -3.70 -14.35 -4.20
N THR A 157 -2.95 -14.48 -5.30
CA THR A 157 -2.54 -15.76 -5.88
C THR A 157 -1.68 -16.60 -4.95
N ALA A 158 -0.78 -15.98 -4.18
CA ALA A 158 0.06 -16.72 -3.25
C ALA A 158 -0.73 -17.20 -2.03
N VAL A 159 -1.70 -16.40 -1.55
CA VAL A 159 -2.64 -16.84 -0.51
C VAL A 159 -3.45 -18.04 -1.00
N ASP A 160 -3.95 -17.99 -2.24
CA ASP A 160 -4.72 -19.09 -2.83
C ASP A 160 -3.90 -20.39 -2.96
N ILE A 161 -2.64 -20.32 -3.41
CA ILE A 161 -1.74 -21.50 -3.49
C ILE A 161 -1.56 -22.13 -2.11
N VAL A 162 -1.31 -21.30 -1.11
CA VAL A 162 -1.00 -21.80 0.23
C VAL A 162 -2.28 -22.34 0.88
N ASP A 163 -3.43 -21.71 0.69
CA ASP A 163 -4.75 -22.24 1.08
C ASP A 163 -5.06 -23.59 0.42
N ALA A 164 -4.62 -23.82 -0.83
CA ALA A 164 -4.77 -25.12 -1.47
C ALA A 164 -4.03 -26.26 -0.75
N LEU A 165 -2.90 -25.95 -0.10
CA LEU A 165 -2.16 -26.93 0.71
C LEU A 165 -2.93 -27.32 1.99
N ALA A 166 -3.97 -26.56 2.38
CA ALA A 166 -4.79 -26.88 3.56
C ALA A 166 -5.41 -28.28 3.45
N ILE A 167 -5.70 -28.79 2.25
CA ILE A 167 -6.31 -30.12 2.10
C ILE A 167 -5.39 -31.25 2.61
N LEU A 168 -4.07 -31.14 2.43
CA LEU A 168 -3.12 -32.13 2.98
C LEU A 168 -3.11 -32.05 4.50
N LEU A 169 -3.12 -30.85 5.04
CA LEU A 169 -3.18 -30.64 6.48
C LEU A 169 -4.49 -31.15 7.05
N VAL A 170 -5.62 -30.99 6.35
CA VAL A 170 -6.91 -31.58 6.75
C VAL A 170 -6.81 -33.09 6.78
N VAL A 171 -6.16 -33.75 5.81
CA VAL A 171 -5.96 -35.22 5.85
C VAL A 171 -5.18 -35.64 7.10
N VAL A 172 -4.04 -34.99 7.35
CA VAL A 172 -3.17 -35.30 8.48
C VAL A 172 -3.89 -35.03 9.80
N GLN A 173 -4.52 -33.87 9.95
CA GLN A 173 -5.24 -33.48 11.16
C GLN A 173 -6.47 -34.36 11.40
N THR A 174 -7.22 -34.71 10.36
CA THR A 174 -8.37 -35.63 10.49
C THR A 174 -7.90 -37.00 10.98
N TYR A 175 -6.78 -37.51 10.46
CA TYR A 175 -6.17 -38.75 10.99
C TYR A 175 -5.74 -38.60 12.46
N LEU A 176 -5.07 -37.50 12.81
CA LEU A 176 -4.58 -37.26 14.17
C LEU A 176 -5.70 -37.07 15.21
N PHE A 177 -6.79 -36.38 14.84
CA PHE A 177 -7.89 -36.04 15.74
C PHE A 177 -9.00 -37.09 15.77
N ASN A 178 -9.37 -37.63 14.60
CA ASN A 178 -10.50 -38.56 14.49
C ASN A 178 -10.04 -40.02 14.41
N GLY A 179 -8.74 -40.29 14.23
CA GLY A 179 -8.23 -41.65 14.05
C GLY A 179 -8.68 -42.32 12.75
N THR A 180 -9.36 -41.57 11.88
CA THR A 180 -9.92 -42.09 10.63
C THR A 180 -8.81 -42.22 9.60
N LYS A 181 -8.55 -43.45 9.13
CA LYS A 181 -7.64 -43.70 8.02
C LYS A 181 -8.28 -43.21 6.72
N THR A 182 -7.61 -42.29 6.04
CA THR A 182 -8.03 -41.82 4.72
C THR A 182 -7.65 -42.89 3.67
N PRO A 183 -8.60 -43.39 2.86
CA PRO A 183 -8.30 -44.30 1.77
C PRO A 183 -7.23 -43.72 0.83
N LEU A 184 -6.35 -44.57 0.31
CA LEU A 184 -5.27 -44.14 -0.60
C LEU A 184 -5.82 -43.35 -1.80
N ARG A 185 -6.99 -43.73 -2.34
CA ARG A 185 -7.68 -43.06 -3.45
C ARG A 185 -8.07 -41.61 -3.14
N HIS A 186 -8.44 -41.33 -1.90
CA HIS A 186 -8.74 -39.96 -1.45
C HIS A 186 -7.44 -39.15 -1.35
N CYS A 187 -6.36 -39.74 -0.84
CA CYS A 187 -5.05 -39.09 -0.82
C CYS A 187 -4.54 -38.77 -2.23
N THR A 188 -4.67 -39.70 -3.19
CA THR A 188 -4.28 -39.46 -4.58
C THR A 188 -5.12 -38.37 -5.23
N SER A 189 -6.43 -38.33 -4.95
CA SER A 189 -7.32 -37.27 -5.45
C SER A 189 -6.95 -35.90 -4.87
N ALA A 190 -6.64 -35.81 -3.58
CA ALA A 190 -6.17 -34.57 -2.96
C ALA A 190 -4.85 -34.09 -3.56
N VAL A 191 -3.86 -34.97 -3.72
CA VAL A 191 -2.56 -34.61 -4.33
C VAL A 191 -2.75 -34.14 -5.77
N LEU A 192 -3.59 -34.82 -6.55
CA LEU A 192 -3.88 -34.43 -7.93
C LEU A 192 -4.56 -33.06 -7.99
N GLN A 193 -5.52 -32.80 -7.08
CA GLN A 193 -6.23 -31.52 -7.01
C GLN A 193 -5.29 -30.37 -6.64
N ILE A 194 -4.35 -30.58 -5.71
CA ILE A 194 -3.33 -29.58 -5.35
C ILE A 194 -2.37 -29.32 -6.51
N ALA A 195 -1.86 -30.36 -7.14
CA ALA A 195 -0.93 -30.22 -8.26
C ALA A 195 -1.58 -29.44 -9.41
N ALA A 196 -2.83 -29.80 -9.74
CA ALA A 196 -3.62 -29.12 -10.74
C ALA A 196 -3.90 -27.65 -10.35
N PHE A 197 -4.34 -27.38 -9.13
CA PHE A 197 -4.57 -26.02 -8.65
C PHE A 197 -3.29 -25.18 -8.64
N THR A 198 -2.17 -25.75 -8.19
CA THR A 198 -0.86 -25.10 -8.24
C THR A 198 -0.49 -24.76 -9.69
N GLY A 199 -0.80 -25.63 -10.65
CA GLY A 199 -0.67 -25.35 -12.07
C GLY A 199 -1.53 -24.16 -12.53
N VAL A 200 -2.79 -24.06 -12.06
CA VAL A 200 -3.69 -22.92 -12.37
C VAL A 200 -3.07 -21.60 -11.91
N VAL A 201 -2.41 -21.59 -10.75
CA VAL A 201 -1.90 -20.35 -10.16
C VAL A 201 -0.46 -20.02 -10.56
N THR A 202 0.43 -21.00 -10.72
CA THR A 202 1.86 -20.79 -11.06
C THR A 202 2.11 -20.23 -12.46
N ILE A 203 1.13 -20.33 -13.35
CA ILE A 203 1.17 -19.65 -14.65
C ILE A 203 1.20 -18.13 -14.49
N ARG A 204 0.71 -17.61 -13.35
CA ARG A 204 0.90 -16.22 -12.95
C ARG A 204 2.25 -16.13 -12.24
N ARG A 205 3.11 -15.19 -12.67
CA ARG A 205 4.40 -14.92 -12.02
C ARG A 205 4.16 -14.70 -10.52
N VAL A 206 4.57 -15.66 -9.70
CA VAL A 206 4.51 -15.54 -8.24
C VAL A 206 5.70 -14.68 -7.82
N PRO A 207 5.49 -13.54 -7.15
CA PRO A 207 6.58 -12.73 -6.60
C PRO A 207 7.47 -13.58 -5.68
N HIS A 208 8.76 -13.27 -5.62
CA HIS A 208 9.63 -13.83 -4.59
C HIS A 208 9.26 -13.18 -3.25
N TYR A 209 8.77 -13.99 -2.30
CA TYR A 209 8.45 -13.50 -0.95
C TYR A 209 9.59 -13.74 0.03
N SER A 210 9.62 -12.95 1.10
CA SER A 210 10.52 -13.17 2.23
C SER A 210 10.20 -14.48 2.97
N LEU A 211 11.19 -15.07 3.64
CA LEU A 211 10.96 -16.26 4.48
C LEU A 211 9.88 -16.04 5.56
N PRO A 212 9.84 -14.90 6.29
CA PRO A 212 8.75 -14.59 7.23
C PRO A 212 7.36 -14.63 6.58
N THR A 213 7.22 -14.11 5.36
CA THR A 213 5.96 -14.18 4.61
C THR A 213 5.54 -15.63 4.35
N TYR A 214 6.47 -16.49 3.90
CA TYR A 214 6.15 -17.90 3.69
C TYR A 214 5.76 -18.63 4.98
N ILE A 215 6.45 -18.35 6.09
CA ILE A 215 6.10 -18.90 7.42
C ILE A 215 4.69 -18.44 7.82
N PHE A 216 4.38 -17.16 7.64
CA PHE A 216 3.07 -16.60 7.96
C PHE A 216 1.94 -17.24 7.12
N LEU A 217 2.16 -17.41 5.82
CA LEU A 217 1.20 -18.10 4.95
C LEU A 217 1.01 -19.56 5.37
N LEU A 218 2.09 -20.30 5.64
CA LEU A 218 2.01 -21.69 6.13
C LEU A 218 1.25 -21.80 7.45
N LEU A 219 1.44 -20.84 8.36
CA LEU A 219 0.70 -20.77 9.61
C LEU A 219 -0.80 -20.54 9.34
N THR A 220 -1.12 -19.61 8.43
CA THR A 220 -2.50 -19.30 8.03
C THR A 220 -3.21 -20.55 7.48
N THR A 221 -2.56 -21.30 6.60
CA THR A 221 -3.07 -22.56 6.06
C THR A 221 -3.24 -23.64 7.13
N SER A 222 -2.32 -23.69 8.10
CA SER A 222 -2.43 -24.63 9.22
C SER A 222 -3.64 -24.35 10.09
N VAL A 223 -3.93 -23.07 10.36
CA VAL A 223 -5.13 -22.63 11.08
C VAL A 223 -6.38 -22.92 10.26
N SER A 224 -6.36 -22.66 8.95
CA SER A 224 -7.47 -22.95 8.03
C SER A 224 -7.87 -24.42 8.07
N ALA A 225 -6.89 -25.32 7.95
CA ALA A 225 -7.12 -26.75 8.08
C ALA A 225 -7.70 -27.13 9.47
N LEU A 226 -7.19 -26.50 10.53
CA LEU A 226 -7.64 -26.78 11.90
C LEU A 226 -9.10 -26.35 12.11
N VAL A 227 -9.53 -25.22 11.53
CA VAL A 227 -10.95 -24.79 11.52
C VAL A 227 -11.82 -25.85 10.84
N LEU A 228 -11.40 -26.33 9.67
CA LEU A 228 -12.15 -27.34 8.90
C LEU A 228 -12.33 -28.65 9.66
N VAL A 229 -11.38 -29.03 10.53
CA VAL A 229 -11.48 -30.24 11.37
C VAL A 229 -12.21 -29.98 12.69
N ALA A 230 -11.98 -28.84 13.33
CA ALA A 230 -12.55 -28.51 14.63
C ALA A 230 -14.06 -28.25 14.59
N ILE A 231 -14.58 -27.64 13.52
CA ILE A 231 -16.01 -27.32 13.38
C ILE A 231 -16.88 -28.59 13.31
N PRO A 232 -16.60 -29.58 12.43
CA PRO A 232 -17.33 -30.85 12.43
C PRO A 232 -17.25 -31.59 13.77
N LEU A 233 -16.09 -31.55 14.43
CA LEU A 233 -15.92 -32.15 15.77
C LEU A 233 -16.83 -31.47 16.81
N MET A 234 -16.94 -30.14 16.76
CA MET A 234 -17.85 -29.37 17.59
C MET A 234 -19.31 -29.74 17.30
N TYR A 235 -19.73 -29.77 16.04
CA TYR A 235 -21.09 -30.16 15.66
C TYR A 235 -21.43 -31.59 16.07
N HIS A 236 -20.48 -32.51 15.98
CA HIS A 236 -20.69 -33.89 16.40
C HIS A 236 -20.78 -34.01 17.92
N THR A 237 -19.91 -33.31 18.65
CA THR A 237 -19.86 -33.36 20.13
C THR A 237 -21.05 -32.64 20.76
N LEU A 238 -21.52 -31.56 20.15
CA LEU A 238 -22.65 -30.74 20.61
C LEU A 238 -23.91 -31.01 19.79
N ARG A 239 -24.11 -32.25 19.31
CA ARG A 239 -25.25 -32.63 18.46
C ARG A 239 -26.63 -32.34 19.07
N ASP A 240 -26.70 -32.28 20.40
CA ASP A 240 -27.93 -31.99 21.16
C ASP A 240 -28.29 -30.50 21.11
N VAL A 241 -27.34 -29.63 20.73
CA VAL A 241 -27.58 -28.19 20.59
C VAL A 241 -28.04 -27.88 19.16
N PRO A 242 -29.15 -27.14 18.97
CA PRO A 242 -29.61 -26.75 17.65
C PRO A 242 -28.52 -26.02 16.86
N PHE A 243 -28.32 -26.42 15.60
CA PHE A 243 -27.28 -25.89 14.71
C PHE A 243 -27.26 -24.36 14.59
N HIS A 244 -28.44 -23.71 14.50
CA HIS A 244 -28.51 -22.26 14.42
C HIS A 244 -28.00 -21.58 15.70
N LYS A 245 -28.16 -22.21 16.88
CA LYS A 245 -27.63 -21.68 18.16
C LYS A 245 -26.12 -21.83 18.22
N LEU A 246 -25.57 -22.97 17.77
CA LEU A 246 -24.12 -23.15 17.69
C LEU A 246 -23.48 -22.13 16.75
N ASN A 247 -24.09 -21.89 15.58
CA ASN A 247 -23.60 -20.88 14.64
C ASN A 247 -23.73 -19.47 15.22
N LEU A 248 -24.83 -19.14 15.90
CA LEU A 248 -24.99 -17.84 16.54
C LEU A 248 -23.89 -17.59 17.58
N VAL A 249 -23.56 -18.60 18.41
CA VAL A 249 -22.45 -18.49 19.37
C VAL A 249 -21.11 -18.35 18.66
N LEU A 250 -20.87 -19.15 17.62
CA LEU A 250 -19.64 -19.09 16.82
C LEU A 250 -19.45 -17.68 16.21
N PHE A 251 -20.47 -17.15 15.52
CA PHE A 251 -20.39 -15.85 14.86
C PHE A 251 -20.31 -14.68 15.85
N THR A 252 -21.12 -14.68 16.92
CA THR A 252 -21.05 -13.60 17.93
C THR A 252 -19.70 -13.56 18.61
N SER A 253 -19.13 -14.72 18.94
CA SER A 253 -17.78 -14.81 19.52
C SER A 253 -16.70 -14.39 18.54
N CYS A 254 -16.84 -14.73 17.25
CA CYS A 254 -15.90 -14.31 16.22
C CYS A 254 -15.94 -12.80 15.98
N ILE A 255 -17.12 -12.19 15.93
CA ILE A 255 -17.28 -10.74 15.80
C ILE A 255 -16.64 -10.04 17.01
N ALA A 256 -16.92 -10.51 18.23
CA ALA A 256 -16.34 -9.92 19.44
C ALA A 256 -14.81 -10.07 19.45
N GLY A 257 -14.29 -11.25 19.14
CA GLY A 257 -12.85 -11.53 19.12
C GLY A 257 -12.12 -10.75 18.02
N TYR A 258 -12.69 -10.69 16.82
CA TYR A 258 -12.14 -9.92 15.71
C TYR A 258 -12.16 -8.42 16.02
N THR A 259 -13.24 -7.90 16.60
CA THR A 259 -13.35 -6.50 17.02
C THR A 259 -12.29 -6.16 18.07
N LEU A 260 -12.09 -7.05 19.05
CA LEU A 260 -11.03 -6.89 20.04
C LEU A 260 -9.63 -6.90 19.40
N CYS A 261 -9.36 -7.84 18.48
CA CYS A 261 -8.10 -7.91 17.74
C CYS A 261 -7.88 -6.71 16.81
N ALA A 262 -8.95 -6.07 16.32
CA ALA A 262 -8.87 -4.87 15.50
C ALA A 262 -8.61 -3.62 16.35
N ILE A 263 -9.26 -3.50 17.52
CA ILE A 263 -9.16 -2.34 18.42
C ILE A 263 -7.82 -2.31 19.17
N LEU A 264 -7.36 -3.45 19.69
CA LEU A 264 -6.17 -3.49 20.55
C LEU A 264 -4.89 -2.94 19.86
N PRO A 265 -4.56 -3.30 18.61
CA PRO A 265 -3.39 -2.73 17.93
C PRO A 265 -3.62 -1.31 17.40
N SER A 266 -4.84 -0.99 16.95
CA SER A 266 -5.15 0.32 16.35
C SER A 266 -5.20 1.46 17.37
N SER A 267 -5.47 1.15 18.65
CA SER A 267 -5.45 2.11 19.75
C SER A 267 -4.09 2.78 20.01
N TYR A 268 -3.00 2.28 19.40
CA TYR A 268 -1.65 2.87 19.52
C TYR A 268 -1.21 3.72 18.32
N THR A 269 -1.89 3.70 17.17
CA THR A 269 -1.38 4.37 15.95
C THR A 269 -2.40 5.05 15.03
N TYR A 270 -3.71 4.86 15.19
CA TYR A 270 -4.69 5.47 14.27
C TYR A 270 -5.95 6.00 14.99
N PRO A 271 -6.12 7.32 15.15
CA PRO A 271 -7.29 7.88 15.83
C PRO A 271 -8.61 7.81 15.04
N THR A 272 -8.65 7.34 13.79
CA THR A 272 -9.79 7.62 12.89
C THR A 272 -10.16 6.49 11.92
N VAL A 273 -10.23 5.23 12.37
CA VAL A 273 -10.68 4.10 11.49
C VAL A 273 -12.16 4.21 11.06
N VAL A 274 -12.97 5.04 11.73
CA VAL A 274 -14.42 5.14 11.45
C VAL A 274 -14.76 6.20 10.38
N SER A 275 -13.85 7.12 10.04
CA SER A 275 -14.20 8.31 9.23
C SER A 275 -14.16 8.12 7.70
N PRO A 276 -13.15 7.47 7.07
CA PRO A 276 -13.01 7.56 5.60
C PRO A 276 -14.00 6.68 4.82
N VAL A 277 -14.35 5.50 5.37
CA VAL A 277 -15.12 4.45 4.66
C VAL A 277 -16.59 4.83 4.41
N ILE A 278 -17.11 5.89 5.05
CA ILE A 278 -18.47 6.37 4.81
C ILE A 278 -18.48 7.79 4.20
N THR A 279 -17.42 8.58 4.43
CA THR A 279 -17.41 9.99 4.02
C THR A 279 -16.66 10.24 2.71
N GLU A 280 -15.70 9.38 2.32
CA GLU A 280 -14.88 9.58 1.12
C GLU A 280 -15.11 8.53 0.03
N THR A 281 -15.50 7.31 0.40
CA THR A 281 -15.80 6.28 -0.62
C THR A 281 -17.16 6.54 -1.23
N GLY A 282 -17.21 6.74 -2.55
CA GLY A 282 -18.48 6.95 -3.27
C GLY A 282 -19.48 5.80 -3.03
N LEU A 283 -20.78 6.07 -3.23
CA LEU A 283 -21.87 5.10 -3.05
C LEU A 283 -21.60 3.75 -3.77
N ARG A 284 -20.92 3.80 -4.92
CA ARG A 284 -20.54 2.61 -5.69
C ARG A 284 -19.63 1.68 -4.91
N ASP A 285 -18.59 2.21 -4.26
CA ASP A 285 -17.59 1.40 -3.54
C ASP A 285 -18.17 0.83 -2.26
N PHE A 286 -19.00 1.63 -1.57
CA PHE A 286 -19.79 1.15 -0.43
C PHE A 286 -20.71 -0.02 -0.81
N LEU A 287 -21.44 0.10 -1.92
CA LEU A 287 -22.31 -0.97 -2.41
C LEU A 287 -21.51 -2.21 -2.83
N ALA A 288 -20.35 -2.03 -3.48
CA ALA A 288 -19.48 -3.14 -3.86
C ALA A 288 -18.92 -3.86 -2.63
N ALA A 289 -18.39 -3.13 -1.65
CA ALA A 289 -17.87 -3.69 -0.40
C ALA A 289 -18.97 -4.42 0.38
N THR A 290 -20.15 -3.82 0.51
CA THR A 290 -21.30 -4.43 1.18
C THR A 290 -21.76 -5.70 0.47
N SER A 291 -21.77 -5.70 -0.87
CA SER A 291 -22.12 -6.87 -1.68
C SER A 291 -21.11 -8.01 -1.49
N ILE A 292 -19.81 -7.69 -1.46
CA ILE A 292 -18.75 -8.66 -1.20
C ILE A 292 -18.89 -9.26 0.20
N LEU A 293 -19.16 -8.45 1.22
CA LEU A 293 -19.38 -8.93 2.59
C LEU A 293 -20.62 -9.81 2.70
N ALA A 294 -21.72 -9.44 2.03
CA ALA A 294 -22.94 -10.23 2.00
C ALA A 294 -22.73 -11.59 1.32
N LEU A 295 -22.07 -11.60 0.15
CA LEU A 295 -21.72 -12.83 -0.57
C LEU A 295 -20.79 -13.73 0.24
N ARG A 296 -19.80 -13.15 0.93
CA ARG A 296 -18.91 -13.88 1.82
C ARG A 296 -19.68 -14.52 2.98
N GLY A 297 -20.54 -13.76 3.66
CA GLY A 297 -21.36 -14.28 4.76
C GLY A 297 -22.28 -15.41 4.31
N ALA A 298 -22.89 -15.30 3.14
CA ALA A 298 -23.71 -16.37 2.55
C ALA A 298 -22.86 -17.63 2.25
N GLY A 299 -21.67 -17.45 1.68
CA GLY A 299 -20.73 -18.55 1.41
C GLY A 299 -20.27 -19.27 2.68
N GLU A 300 -19.96 -18.54 3.75
CA GLU A 300 -19.57 -19.10 5.04
C GLU A 300 -20.72 -19.88 5.69
N LEU A 301 -21.96 -19.37 5.64
CA LEU A 301 -23.14 -20.09 6.14
C LEU A 301 -23.38 -21.40 5.36
N LEU A 302 -23.22 -21.37 4.04
CA LEU A 302 -23.32 -22.56 3.20
C LEU A 302 -22.22 -23.57 3.55
N ALA A 303 -20.98 -23.11 3.74
CA ALA A 303 -19.85 -23.94 4.16
C ALA A 303 -20.12 -24.65 5.49
N LEU A 304 -20.64 -23.94 6.50
CA LEU A 304 -21.00 -24.53 7.79
C LEU A 304 -22.13 -25.57 7.66
N ALA A 305 -23.13 -25.31 6.79
CA ALA A 305 -24.20 -26.26 6.52
C ALA A 305 -23.69 -27.55 5.85
N ILE A 306 -22.72 -27.42 4.94
CA ILE A 306 -22.04 -28.55 4.30
C ILE A 306 -21.19 -29.30 5.33
N LEU A 307 -20.36 -28.61 6.12
CA LEU A 307 -19.52 -29.20 7.17
C LEU A 307 -20.32 -29.93 8.25
N ARG A 308 -21.57 -29.52 8.52
CA ARG A 308 -22.46 -30.25 9.43
C ARG A 308 -22.82 -31.64 8.89
N ARG A 309 -22.95 -31.78 7.57
CA ARG A 309 -23.45 -32.99 6.90
C ARG A 309 -22.36 -33.85 6.29
N THR A 310 -21.16 -33.31 6.14
CA THR A 310 -20.06 -33.92 5.40
C THR A 310 -18.78 -33.91 6.22
N SER A 311 -17.71 -34.50 5.68
CA SER A 311 -16.41 -34.51 6.33
C SER A 311 -15.64 -33.21 6.04
N ALA A 312 -14.66 -32.89 6.89
CA ALA A 312 -13.70 -31.81 6.66
C ALA A 312 -13.00 -31.93 5.29
N PHE A 313 -12.70 -33.18 4.88
CA PHE A 313 -12.09 -33.45 3.60
C PHE A 313 -13.03 -33.08 2.43
N THR A 314 -14.31 -33.47 2.52
CA THR A 314 -15.30 -33.16 1.48
C THR A 314 -15.43 -31.65 1.29
N MET A 315 -15.43 -30.89 2.38
CA MET A 315 -15.43 -29.43 2.31
C MET A 315 -14.15 -28.88 1.65
N ALA A 316 -12.97 -29.38 2.02
CA ALA A 316 -11.71 -28.95 1.42
C ALA A 316 -11.68 -29.21 -0.11
N ALA A 317 -12.16 -30.38 -0.54
CA ALA A 317 -12.27 -30.72 -1.96
C ALA A 317 -13.24 -29.79 -2.72
N LEU A 318 -14.36 -29.41 -2.09
CA LEU A 318 -15.32 -28.45 -2.65
C LEU A 318 -14.75 -27.03 -2.75
N ILE A 319 -14.01 -26.58 -1.74
CA ILE A 319 -13.34 -25.25 -1.76
C ILE A 319 -12.38 -25.19 -2.95
N LEU A 320 -11.54 -26.22 -3.12
CA LEU A 320 -10.60 -26.31 -4.23
C LEU A 320 -11.29 -26.40 -5.59
N LEU A 321 -12.42 -27.12 -5.68
CA LEU A 321 -13.22 -27.18 -6.90
C LEU A 321 -13.73 -25.79 -7.30
N VAL A 322 -14.34 -25.06 -6.36
CA VAL A 322 -14.82 -23.69 -6.60
C VAL A 322 -13.67 -22.79 -7.03
N ALA A 323 -12.54 -22.82 -6.31
CA ALA A 323 -11.37 -22.03 -6.64
C ALA A 323 -10.78 -22.36 -8.03
N SER A 324 -10.88 -23.61 -8.49
CA SER A 324 -10.40 -24.03 -9.81
C SER A 324 -11.31 -23.59 -10.96
N ILE A 325 -12.61 -23.44 -10.70
CA ILE A 325 -13.62 -23.01 -11.68
C ILE A 325 -13.65 -21.49 -11.81
N THR A 326 -13.41 -20.75 -10.72
CA THR A 326 -13.52 -19.28 -10.68
C THR A 326 -12.74 -18.58 -11.79
N PRO A 327 -11.45 -18.89 -12.08
CA PRO A 327 -10.71 -18.20 -13.15
C PRO A 327 -11.35 -18.36 -14.54
N ALA A 328 -11.87 -19.56 -14.84
CA ALA A 328 -12.54 -19.83 -16.12
C ALA A 328 -13.87 -19.08 -16.21
N LEU A 329 -14.66 -19.06 -15.14
CA LEU A 329 -15.91 -18.27 -15.08
C LEU A 329 -15.63 -16.77 -15.15
N SER A 330 -14.62 -16.27 -14.44
CA SER A 330 -14.23 -14.87 -14.51
C SER A 330 -13.82 -14.46 -15.92
N HIS A 331 -13.08 -15.30 -16.65
CA HIS A 331 -12.75 -15.04 -18.05
C HIS A 331 -14.02 -14.98 -18.93
N LEU A 332 -14.96 -15.92 -18.74
CA LEU A 332 -16.22 -15.93 -19.50
C LEU A 332 -17.11 -14.72 -19.21
N VAL A 333 -17.19 -14.29 -17.95
CA VAL A 333 -18.07 -13.20 -17.51
C VAL A 333 -17.49 -11.83 -17.82
N PHE A 334 -16.18 -11.64 -17.61
CA PHE A 334 -15.55 -10.32 -17.70
C PHE A 334 -14.78 -10.09 -19.01
N TRP A 335 -14.73 -11.07 -19.91
CA TRP A 335 -13.95 -10.99 -21.16
C TRP A 335 -12.54 -10.46 -20.92
N SER A 336 -11.94 -10.87 -19.80
CA SER A 336 -10.65 -10.31 -19.38
C SER A 336 -9.61 -10.67 -20.43
N ALA A 337 -8.97 -9.65 -21.02
CA ALA A 337 -7.94 -9.77 -22.05
C ALA A 337 -6.63 -10.42 -21.56
N ILE A 338 -6.67 -11.11 -20.42
CA ILE A 338 -5.54 -11.90 -19.94
C ILE A 338 -5.33 -12.99 -21.00
N PRO A 339 -4.18 -13.08 -21.65
CA PRO A 339 -3.88 -14.18 -22.56
C PRO A 339 -3.92 -15.46 -21.73
N VAL A 340 -5.07 -16.14 -21.75
CA VAL A 340 -5.24 -17.37 -21.00
C VAL A 340 -4.40 -18.42 -21.71
N LEU A 341 -3.29 -18.77 -21.09
CA LEU A 341 -2.41 -19.81 -21.58
C LEU A 341 -3.17 -21.14 -21.46
N ALA A 342 -3.20 -21.93 -22.55
CA ALA A 342 -3.80 -23.27 -22.58
C ALA A 342 -3.49 -24.16 -21.34
N PRO A 343 -2.29 -24.10 -20.72
CA PRO A 343 -2.00 -24.80 -19.47
C PRO A 343 -2.95 -24.47 -18.31
N GLN A 344 -3.51 -23.26 -18.23
CA GLN A 344 -4.41 -22.88 -17.14
C GLN A 344 -5.75 -23.61 -17.25
N TYR A 345 -6.30 -23.74 -18.47
CA TYR A 345 -7.51 -24.53 -18.70
C TYR A 345 -7.30 -26.01 -18.43
N ILE A 346 -6.16 -26.57 -18.88
CA ILE A 346 -5.81 -27.96 -18.62
C ILE A 346 -5.73 -28.21 -17.11
N ALA A 347 -5.08 -27.30 -16.38
CA ALA A 347 -4.95 -27.36 -14.93
C ALA A 347 -6.32 -27.26 -14.22
N SER A 348 -7.21 -26.36 -14.66
CA SER A 348 -8.57 -26.27 -14.12
C SER A 348 -9.39 -27.54 -14.38
N ILE A 349 -9.32 -28.11 -15.60
CA ILE A 349 -10.01 -29.37 -15.95
C ILE A 349 -9.51 -30.51 -15.08
N LEU A 350 -8.20 -30.62 -14.87
CA LEU A 350 -7.60 -31.66 -14.04
C LEU A 350 -8.02 -31.52 -12.57
N ALA A 351 -8.07 -30.29 -12.05
CA ALA A 351 -8.53 -30.03 -10.68
C ALA A 351 -10.01 -30.37 -10.50
N ILE A 352 -10.85 -30.04 -11.49
CA ILE A 352 -12.28 -30.40 -11.51
C ILE A 352 -12.43 -31.92 -11.53
N TYR A 353 -11.71 -32.61 -12.42
CA TYR A 353 -11.73 -34.07 -12.52
C TYR A 353 -11.33 -34.72 -11.18
N ALA A 354 -10.25 -34.26 -10.55
CA ALA A 354 -9.79 -34.79 -9.26
C ALA A 354 -10.84 -34.61 -8.15
N ALA A 355 -11.49 -33.43 -8.09
CA ALA A 355 -12.55 -33.16 -7.13
C ALA A 355 -13.78 -34.06 -7.34
N VAL A 356 -14.20 -34.18 -8.60
CA VAL A 356 -15.36 -34.99 -8.99
C VAL A 356 -15.10 -36.46 -8.72
N ALA A 357 -13.94 -36.99 -9.11
CA ALA A 357 -13.53 -38.36 -8.84
C ALA A 357 -13.59 -38.67 -7.34
N TYR A 358 -13.11 -37.75 -6.51
CA TYR A 358 -13.24 -37.87 -5.06
C TYR A 358 -14.71 -37.90 -4.60
N LEU A 359 -15.54 -36.97 -5.05
CA LEU A 359 -16.95 -36.88 -4.63
C LEU A 359 -17.76 -38.11 -5.05
N PHE A 360 -17.47 -38.71 -6.21
CA PHE A 360 -18.13 -39.94 -6.67
C PHE A 360 -17.68 -41.17 -5.87
N ASP A 361 -16.38 -41.30 -5.56
CA ASP A 361 -15.87 -42.43 -4.75
C ASP A 361 -16.43 -42.36 -3.31
N ALA A 362 -16.52 -41.14 -2.76
CA ALA A 362 -17.10 -40.91 -1.43
C ALA A 362 -18.59 -41.26 -1.33
N ASN A 363 -19.35 -41.15 -2.44
CA ASN A 363 -20.78 -41.46 -2.50
C ASN A 363 -21.09 -42.88 -2.99
N GLY A 364 -20.14 -43.54 -3.69
CA GLY A 364 -20.32 -44.83 -4.34
C GLY A 364 -20.12 -46.04 -3.44
N ALA A 365 -19.44 -45.90 -2.30
CA ALA A 365 -19.46 -46.94 -1.28
C ALA A 365 -20.86 -46.98 -0.66
N PRO A 366 -21.61 -48.11 -0.75
CA PRO A 366 -22.87 -48.23 -0.03
C PRO A 366 -22.58 -47.89 1.42
N ILE A 367 -23.21 -46.82 1.91
CA ILE A 367 -23.15 -46.44 3.32
C ILE A 367 -23.71 -47.65 4.06
N ASP A 368 -22.83 -48.52 4.53
CA ASP A 368 -23.20 -49.57 5.44
C ASP A 368 -23.72 -48.81 6.66
N THR A 369 -25.04 -48.66 6.77
CA THR A 369 -25.69 -47.87 7.83
C THR A 369 -25.43 -48.47 9.22
N ARG A 370 -24.67 -49.56 9.26
CA ARG A 370 -24.07 -50.20 10.43
C ARG A 370 -22.60 -49.84 10.64
N VAL A 371 -22.09 -48.74 10.09
CA VAL A 371 -20.85 -48.14 10.64
C VAL A 371 -21.12 -47.91 12.12
N PRO A 372 -20.42 -48.61 13.03
CA PRO A 372 -20.58 -48.42 14.47
C PRO A 372 -20.42 -46.93 14.73
N ALA A 373 -21.31 -46.35 15.55
CA ALA A 373 -21.19 -44.96 15.99
C ALA A 373 -19.71 -44.66 16.19
N PRO A 374 -19.14 -43.65 15.50
CA PRO A 374 -17.71 -43.45 15.41
C PRO A 374 -17.15 -43.57 16.82
N ALA A 375 -16.22 -44.52 17.00
CA ALA A 375 -15.67 -44.84 18.31
C ALA A 375 -15.35 -43.50 18.98
N VAL A 376 -16.01 -43.25 20.13
CA VAL A 376 -15.96 -41.98 20.85
C VAL A 376 -14.54 -41.44 20.73
N PRO A 377 -14.34 -40.23 20.17
CA PRO A 377 -13.00 -39.72 19.90
C PRO A 377 -12.15 -39.94 21.14
N GLN A 378 -11.10 -40.77 20.99
CA GLN A 378 -10.28 -41.18 22.12
C GLN A 378 -9.90 -39.92 22.91
N ARG A 379 -10.04 -39.93 24.24
CA ARG A 379 -9.70 -38.80 25.13
C ARG A 379 -8.37 -38.12 24.75
N ARG A 380 -7.43 -38.90 24.23
CA ARG A 380 -6.13 -38.49 23.68
C ARG A 380 -6.22 -37.43 22.56
N GLY A 381 -7.25 -37.46 21.72
CA GLY A 381 -7.46 -36.50 20.62
C GLY A 381 -7.75 -35.08 21.11
N LEU A 382 -8.56 -34.92 22.16
CA LEU A 382 -8.84 -33.60 22.77
C LEU A 382 -7.62 -33.01 23.48
N VAL A 383 -6.84 -33.85 24.17
CA VAL A 383 -5.58 -33.42 24.80
C VAL A 383 -4.54 -33.02 23.75
N ARG A 384 -4.45 -33.77 22.64
CA ARG A 384 -3.59 -33.42 21.49
C ARG A 384 -4.03 -32.12 20.81
N LEU A 385 -5.35 -31.87 20.72
CA LEU A 385 -5.88 -30.62 20.17
C LEU A 385 -5.45 -29.43 21.04
N GLY A 386 -5.57 -29.54 22.36
CA GLY A 386 -5.09 -28.53 23.31
C GLY A 386 -3.57 -28.32 23.27
N ALA A 387 -2.79 -29.40 23.14
CA ALA A 387 -1.32 -29.33 23.07
C ALA A 387 -0.80 -28.70 21.76
N LEU A 388 -1.51 -28.88 20.64
CA LEU A 388 -1.22 -28.17 19.39
C LEU A 388 -1.69 -26.71 19.43
N PHE A 389 -2.70 -26.41 20.24
CA PHE A 389 -3.30 -25.08 20.37
C PHE A 389 -2.42 -24.07 21.11
N LEU A 390 -1.84 -24.49 22.24
CA LEU A 390 -1.01 -23.64 23.10
C LEU A 390 0.17 -22.97 22.37
N PRO A 391 0.99 -23.68 21.57
CA PRO A 391 2.07 -23.04 20.81
C PRO A 391 1.55 -22.14 19.69
N LEU A 392 0.41 -22.48 19.06
CA LEU A 392 -0.20 -21.64 18.02
C LEU A 392 -0.73 -20.32 18.60
N LEU A 393 -1.41 -20.39 19.76
CA LEU A 393 -1.88 -19.20 20.47
C LEU A 393 -0.70 -18.35 20.99
N ALA A 394 0.39 -18.99 21.44
CA ALA A 394 1.62 -18.31 21.84
C ALA A 394 2.30 -17.60 20.66
N CYS A 395 2.42 -18.26 19.48
CA CYS A 395 2.96 -17.62 18.28
C CYS A 395 2.14 -16.41 17.85
N VAL A 396 0.82 -16.41 18.06
CA VAL A 396 -0.07 -15.29 17.75
C VAL A 396 0.03 -14.19 18.79
N ALA A 397 0.07 -14.52 20.08
CA ALA A 397 0.21 -13.55 21.16
C ALA A 397 1.60 -12.87 21.18
N LEU A 398 2.63 -13.52 20.63
CA LEU A 398 3.98 -12.98 20.51
C LEU A 398 4.20 -12.19 19.21
N ASN A 399 3.31 -12.29 18.21
CA ASN A 399 3.40 -11.54 16.96
C ASN A 399 3.01 -10.03 17.04
N PRO A 400 2.06 -9.57 17.89
CA PRO A 400 1.70 -8.15 17.96
C PRO A 400 2.72 -7.27 18.70
N LEU A 401 3.81 -7.84 19.23
CA LEU A 401 4.83 -7.10 19.98
C LEU A 401 6.10 -6.81 19.18
N GLN A 402 6.20 -7.26 17.93
CA GLN A 402 7.10 -6.59 17.01
C GLN A 402 6.32 -5.40 16.46
N PRO A 403 6.66 -4.15 16.82
CA PRO A 403 6.26 -3.04 15.97
C PRO A 403 6.63 -3.46 14.56
N LEU A 404 5.64 -3.50 13.65
CA LEU A 404 5.92 -3.54 12.23
C LEU A 404 7.10 -2.60 12.03
N PRO A 405 8.28 -3.09 11.59
CA PRO A 405 9.35 -2.19 11.23
C PRO A 405 8.68 -1.19 10.28
N PRO A 406 8.65 0.12 10.61
CA PRO A 406 8.07 1.11 9.72
C PRO A 406 8.73 0.86 8.39
N HIS A 407 7.94 0.34 7.44
CA HIS A 407 8.35 -0.26 6.18
C HIS A 407 9.85 -0.48 6.10
N LEU A 408 10.37 -1.68 6.40
CA LEU A 408 11.74 -2.01 6.02
C LEU A 408 11.84 -1.59 4.53
N PRO A 409 12.52 -0.47 4.22
CA PRO A 409 12.59 0.03 2.85
C PRO A 409 13.15 -1.15 2.10
N THR A 410 12.44 -1.59 1.07
CA THR A 410 12.71 -2.78 0.26
C THR A 410 14.20 -3.05 0.36
N GLN A 411 14.60 -3.91 1.33
CA GLN A 411 16.01 -4.10 1.58
C GLN A 411 16.39 -5.01 0.43
N VAL A 412 16.71 -4.36 -0.69
CA VAL A 412 17.67 -4.83 -1.67
C VAL A 412 18.72 -5.50 -0.82
N ALA A 413 18.76 -6.83 -0.90
CA ALA A 413 19.54 -7.65 0.01
C ALA A 413 20.91 -6.98 0.25
N PRO A 414 21.44 -6.90 1.47
CA PRO A 414 22.74 -6.27 1.74
C PRO A 414 23.94 -6.87 0.97
N GLY A 415 23.71 -7.84 0.07
CA GLY A 415 24.66 -8.41 -0.86
C GLY A 415 24.44 -8.08 -2.34
N ALA A 416 23.34 -7.43 -2.75
CA ALA A 416 23.21 -6.87 -4.09
C ALA A 416 23.86 -5.48 -4.13
N ARG A 417 25.18 -5.45 -3.89
CA ARG A 417 26.01 -4.35 -4.38
C ARG A 417 25.74 -4.25 -5.88
N MET A 418 25.21 -3.12 -6.34
CA MET A 418 25.48 -2.68 -7.70
C MET A 418 27.01 -2.83 -7.89
N PRO A 419 27.49 -3.57 -8.91
CA PRO A 419 28.92 -3.83 -9.08
C PRO A 419 29.62 -2.58 -9.61
N HIS A 420 29.64 -1.50 -8.85
CA HIS A 420 30.27 -0.23 -9.22
C HIS A 420 30.98 0.40 -8.00
N GLN A 421 31.92 -0.33 -7.42
CA GLN A 421 33.12 0.30 -6.85
C GLN A 421 34.21 0.19 -7.90
N TYR A 422 34.23 1.10 -8.88
CA TYR A 422 35.44 1.31 -9.65
C TYR A 422 36.39 2.14 -8.79
N PRO A 423 37.63 1.70 -8.56
CA PRO A 423 38.63 2.56 -7.95
C PRO A 423 38.79 3.82 -8.83
N PRO A 424 39.03 5.00 -8.24
CA PRO A 424 39.25 6.22 -9.00
C PRO A 424 40.41 5.97 -9.98
N GLN A 425 40.12 5.92 -11.27
CA GLN A 425 41.18 5.78 -12.26
C GLN A 425 41.99 7.08 -12.28
N PRO A 426 43.33 7.00 -12.21
CA PRO A 426 44.17 8.16 -12.37
C PRO A 426 43.97 8.74 -13.76
N VAL A 427 43.53 10.00 -13.82
CA VAL A 427 43.33 10.76 -15.05
C VAL A 427 44.70 11.09 -15.64
N ASN A 428 45.26 10.15 -16.42
CA ASN A 428 46.37 10.46 -17.31
C ASN A 428 45.80 11.25 -18.50
N ALA A 429 46.00 12.56 -18.46
CA ALA A 429 45.68 13.50 -19.53
C ALA A 429 46.61 13.27 -20.74
N THR A 430 46.37 12.22 -21.51
CA THR A 430 46.96 12.03 -22.83
C THR A 430 45.87 12.17 -23.88
N ALA A 431 45.99 13.21 -24.72
CA ALA A 431 45.23 13.50 -25.93
C ALA A 431 43.76 13.03 -25.90
N ALA A 432 42.85 13.90 -25.47
CA ALA A 432 41.42 13.65 -25.47
C ALA A 432 40.95 13.17 -26.84
N SER A 433 40.76 11.86 -26.99
CA SER A 433 39.94 11.32 -28.06
C SER A 433 38.61 12.06 -27.99
N ALA A 434 38.24 12.77 -29.05
CA ALA A 434 37.01 13.54 -29.10
C ALA A 434 35.85 12.65 -28.62
N CYS A 435 35.19 13.05 -27.53
CA CYS A 435 34.08 12.30 -26.94
C CYS A 435 33.01 12.11 -28.01
N VAL A 436 32.79 10.86 -28.44
CA VAL A 436 31.83 10.57 -29.53
C VAL A 436 30.43 10.54 -28.96
N ARG A 437 29.55 11.44 -29.44
CA ARG A 437 28.14 11.48 -29.04
C ARG A 437 27.44 10.17 -29.40
N ARG A 438 26.79 9.56 -28.43
CA ARG A 438 25.88 8.45 -28.65
C ARG A 438 24.69 8.94 -29.49
N PRO A 439 24.28 8.21 -30.54
CA PRO A 439 23.08 8.56 -31.31
C PRO A 439 21.86 8.65 -30.40
N LEU A 440 21.06 9.70 -30.57
CA LEU A 440 19.77 9.84 -29.90
C LEU A 440 18.70 8.96 -30.58
N PRO A 441 17.64 8.57 -29.85
CA PRO A 441 16.51 7.84 -30.42
C PRO A 441 15.85 8.57 -31.61
N PRO A 442 15.10 7.87 -32.49
CA PRO A 442 14.42 8.50 -33.62
C PRO A 442 13.45 9.62 -33.21
N SER A 443 12.79 9.49 -32.05
CA SER A 443 11.91 10.52 -31.48
C SER A 443 12.63 11.86 -31.26
N SER A 444 13.94 11.82 -30.99
CA SER A 444 14.80 12.99 -30.81
C SER A 444 15.20 13.69 -32.11
N ARG A 445 15.01 13.04 -33.26
CA ARG A 445 15.39 13.60 -34.55
C ARG A 445 14.25 14.45 -35.09
N TYR A 446 14.58 15.68 -35.48
CA TYR A 446 13.71 16.53 -36.26
C TYR A 446 14.40 16.84 -37.57
N GLU A 447 13.93 16.19 -38.63
CA GLU A 447 14.34 16.51 -39.99
C GLU A 447 13.36 17.54 -40.52
N ARG A 448 13.84 18.76 -40.80
CA ARG A 448 13.01 19.72 -41.51
C ARG A 448 12.68 19.15 -42.90
N PRO A 449 11.49 19.44 -43.45
CA PRO A 449 11.12 19.01 -44.80
C PRO A 449 12.11 19.46 -45.89
N ASP A 450 12.82 20.57 -45.66
CA ASP A 450 13.84 21.12 -46.57
C ASP A 450 15.27 20.62 -46.27
N GLY A 451 15.46 19.78 -45.26
CA GLY A 451 16.75 19.27 -44.81
C GLY A 451 17.70 20.33 -44.23
N ALA A 452 17.29 21.60 -44.18
CA ALA A 452 18.14 22.69 -43.74
C ALA A 452 18.10 22.86 -42.22
N ARG A 453 19.27 22.99 -41.57
CA ARG A 453 19.34 23.35 -40.15
C ARG A 453 18.95 24.83 -39.99
N PRO A 454 18.11 25.21 -39.01
CA PRO A 454 17.87 26.62 -38.68
C PRO A 454 19.18 27.33 -38.34
N ALA A 455 19.26 28.63 -38.62
CA ALA A 455 20.44 29.45 -38.30
C ALA A 455 20.63 29.74 -36.79
N PHE A 456 19.90 29.04 -35.92
CA PHE A 456 19.94 29.23 -34.48
C PHE A 456 20.94 28.25 -33.85
N GLY A 457 22.09 28.76 -33.42
CA GLY A 457 23.19 27.93 -32.92
C GLY A 457 23.38 27.93 -31.39
N ALA A 458 22.54 28.64 -30.63
CA ALA A 458 22.80 28.87 -29.21
C ALA A 458 22.84 27.60 -28.35
N PHE A 459 22.14 26.53 -28.76
CA PHE A 459 22.05 25.27 -28.01
C PHE A 459 22.57 24.05 -28.82
N ASP A 460 23.47 24.29 -29.78
CA ASP A 460 23.99 23.25 -30.69
C ASP A 460 24.74 22.10 -30.00
N ASP A 461 25.38 22.41 -28.86
CA ASP A 461 26.13 21.48 -28.02
C ASP A 461 25.47 21.28 -26.64
N VAL A 462 24.17 21.57 -26.54
CA VAL A 462 23.37 21.32 -25.34
C VAL A 462 22.43 20.16 -25.60
N LEU A 463 22.33 19.24 -24.64
CA LEU A 463 21.30 18.21 -24.61
C LEU A 463 20.10 18.73 -23.81
N LEU A 464 18.98 18.97 -24.48
CA LEU A 464 17.70 19.21 -23.81
C LEU A 464 17.11 17.87 -23.40
N ILE A 465 17.03 17.60 -22.11
CA ILE A 465 16.44 16.40 -21.53
C ILE A 465 15.03 16.76 -21.08
N VAL A 466 14.04 16.20 -21.77
CA VAL A 466 12.62 16.39 -21.48
C VAL A 466 12.06 15.13 -20.84
N PHE A 467 11.71 15.21 -19.56
CA PHE A 467 11.08 14.10 -18.88
C PHE A 467 9.56 14.21 -18.89
N PHE A 468 8.89 13.06 -18.89
CA PHE A 468 7.45 13.01 -18.72
C PHE A 468 7.08 11.89 -17.74
N SER A 469 6.19 12.23 -16.81
CA SER A 469 5.76 11.35 -15.73
C SER A 469 4.29 10.94 -15.83
N HIS A 470 3.57 11.41 -16.85
CA HIS A 470 2.13 11.16 -16.98
C HIS A 470 1.75 10.86 -18.43
N PRO A 471 0.83 9.91 -18.67
CA PRO A 471 0.39 9.54 -20.02
C PRO A 471 -0.14 10.73 -20.85
N ARG A 472 -0.79 11.71 -20.22
CA ARG A 472 -1.29 12.94 -20.87
C ARG A 472 -0.23 13.73 -21.65
N TYR A 473 1.06 13.53 -21.34
CA TYR A 473 2.16 14.20 -22.00
C TYR A 473 2.52 13.54 -23.35
N ASP A 474 2.26 12.24 -23.49
CA ASP A 474 2.63 11.47 -24.68
C ASP A 474 1.96 11.97 -25.96
N ILE A 475 0.66 12.28 -25.88
CA ILE A 475 -0.14 12.70 -27.05
C ILE A 475 0.32 14.03 -27.68
N ASN A 476 1.17 14.80 -27.00
CA ASN A 476 1.65 16.10 -27.46
C ASN A 476 3.16 16.12 -27.75
N LEU A 477 3.86 14.98 -27.70
CA LEU A 477 5.30 14.90 -27.95
C LEU A 477 5.70 15.48 -29.31
N ASP A 478 4.92 15.19 -30.36
CA ASP A 478 5.17 15.72 -31.70
C ASP A 478 5.04 17.24 -31.77
N ALA A 479 4.02 17.81 -31.13
CA ALA A 479 3.82 19.25 -31.07
C ALA A 479 4.96 19.94 -30.31
N HIS A 480 5.35 19.40 -29.15
CA HIS A 480 6.49 19.89 -28.38
C HIS A 480 7.79 19.84 -29.20
N ARG A 481 8.03 18.71 -29.86
CA ARG A 481 9.21 18.52 -30.72
C ARG A 481 9.23 19.52 -31.87
N GLU A 482 8.10 19.67 -32.56
CA GLU A 482 7.96 20.58 -33.69
C GLU A 482 8.22 22.05 -33.31
N VAL A 483 7.88 22.45 -32.09
CA VAL A 483 8.13 23.80 -31.59
C VAL A 483 9.59 24.02 -31.20
N TYR A 484 10.22 23.09 -30.48
CA TYR A 484 11.54 23.32 -29.89
C TYR A 484 12.72 22.79 -30.68
N ALA A 485 12.54 21.79 -31.53
CA ALA A 485 13.63 21.22 -32.32
C ALA A 485 14.36 22.24 -33.22
N PRO A 486 13.73 23.33 -33.71
CA PRO A 486 14.47 24.37 -34.40
C PRO A 486 15.52 25.10 -33.55
N TYR A 487 15.40 25.04 -32.23
CA TYR A 487 16.30 25.71 -31.29
C TYR A 487 17.22 24.73 -30.56
N PHE A 488 16.74 23.51 -30.31
CA PHE A 488 17.47 22.43 -29.66
C PHE A 488 17.63 21.26 -30.63
N PRO A 489 18.77 21.13 -31.32
CA PRO A 489 18.99 20.02 -32.25
C PRO A 489 19.22 18.68 -31.53
N ASN A 490 19.45 18.70 -30.22
CA ASN A 490 19.62 17.50 -29.39
C ASN A 490 18.55 17.50 -28.28
N ILE A 491 17.42 16.83 -28.53
CA ILE A 491 16.35 16.68 -27.52
C ILE A 491 16.23 15.21 -27.14
N LEU A 492 16.43 14.85 -25.88
CA LEU A 492 16.18 13.51 -25.37
C LEU A 492 14.86 13.49 -24.60
N TYR A 493 13.85 12.82 -25.15
CA TYR A 493 12.63 12.50 -24.41
C TYR A 493 12.87 11.24 -23.59
N ILE A 494 12.59 11.32 -22.28
CA ILE A 494 12.79 10.21 -21.34
C ILE A 494 11.56 10.01 -20.46
N GLY A 495 11.18 8.75 -20.27
CA GLY A 495 10.05 8.36 -19.43
C GLY A 495 10.24 6.99 -18.78
N PRO A 496 9.26 6.55 -17.98
CA PRO A 496 9.37 5.30 -17.23
C PRO A 496 9.31 4.05 -18.11
N GLU A 497 9.91 2.97 -17.59
CA GLU A 497 9.85 1.63 -18.20
C GLU A 497 8.42 1.07 -18.27
N SER A 498 7.64 1.24 -17.19
CA SER A 498 6.25 0.82 -17.16
C SER A 498 5.37 1.88 -17.83
N ARG A 499 4.59 1.44 -18.83
CA ARG A 499 3.68 2.28 -19.63
C ARG A 499 2.29 1.69 -19.74
N ALA A 500 1.84 1.00 -18.69
CA ALA A 500 0.59 0.24 -18.69
C ALA A 500 -0.67 1.13 -18.84
N ASP A 501 -0.54 2.44 -18.65
CA ASP A 501 -1.61 3.40 -18.83
C ASP A 501 -1.99 3.64 -20.29
N ARG A 502 -3.31 3.73 -20.52
CA ARG A 502 -3.91 3.98 -21.85
C ARG A 502 -3.41 5.24 -22.57
N GLY A 503 -2.79 6.19 -21.87
CA GLY A 503 -2.30 7.40 -22.51
C GLY A 503 -0.89 7.32 -23.08
N PHE A 504 -0.16 6.21 -22.94
CA PHE A 504 1.20 6.04 -23.49
C PHE A 504 1.25 5.42 -24.91
N LEU A 505 0.15 5.49 -25.66
CA LEU A 505 -0.04 4.84 -26.98
C LEU A 505 0.91 5.33 -28.09
N HIS A 506 1.64 6.43 -27.91
CA HIS A 506 2.50 7.08 -28.90
C HIS A 506 3.99 7.16 -28.48
N SER A 507 4.34 6.68 -27.29
CA SER A 507 5.68 6.89 -26.68
C SER A 507 6.77 5.90 -27.11
N TYR A 508 6.54 4.95 -28.01
CA TYR A 508 7.41 3.76 -28.20
C TYR A 508 8.89 4.05 -28.54
N ASP A 509 9.21 5.25 -29.06
CA ASP A 509 10.56 5.62 -29.51
C ASP A 509 11.33 6.55 -28.55
N VAL A 510 10.86 6.76 -27.33
CA VAL A 510 11.54 7.59 -26.30
C VAL A 510 12.51 6.76 -25.44
N ALA A 511 13.50 7.42 -24.84
CA ALA A 511 14.42 6.76 -23.93
C ALA A 511 13.68 6.23 -22.69
N LEU A 512 14.01 5.00 -22.32
CA LEU A 512 13.44 4.33 -21.17
C LEU A 512 14.39 4.40 -20.00
N ASP A 513 13.87 4.91 -18.90
CA ASP A 513 14.52 4.81 -17.61
C ASP A 513 14.10 3.48 -16.96
N SER A 514 15.07 2.62 -16.63
CA SER A 514 14.84 1.28 -16.05
C SER A 514 14.27 1.31 -14.64
N TYR A 515 14.01 2.50 -14.10
CA TYR A 515 13.30 2.63 -12.86
C TYR A 515 11.83 2.35 -13.13
N LEU A 516 11.33 1.27 -12.52
CA LEU A 516 9.91 0.98 -12.55
C LEU A 516 9.19 2.21 -12.03
N SER A 517 8.20 2.71 -12.78
CA SER A 517 7.13 3.48 -12.16
C SER A 517 6.43 2.51 -11.22
N ALA A 518 6.97 2.33 -10.02
CA ALA A 518 6.23 1.75 -8.91
C ALA A 518 5.19 2.80 -8.52
N GLU A 519 4.24 3.00 -9.44
CA GLU A 519 2.87 3.40 -9.18
C GLU A 519 2.33 2.28 -8.30
N ASP A 520 2.55 2.41 -7.00
CA ASP A 520 1.87 1.53 -6.06
C ASP A 520 0.42 1.98 -6.07
N PHE A 521 -0.39 1.35 -6.92
CA PHE A 521 -1.82 1.65 -7.13
C PHE A 521 -2.68 1.28 -5.92
N ASP A 522 -2.09 1.12 -4.74
CA ASP A 522 -2.87 1.03 -3.51
C ASP A 522 -3.57 2.38 -3.30
N ALA A 523 -4.90 2.30 -3.14
CA ALA A 523 -5.83 3.43 -3.20
C ALA A 523 -5.55 4.59 -2.23
N ASP A 524 -4.62 4.40 -1.29
CA ASP A 524 -4.27 5.37 -0.24
C ASP A 524 -3.01 6.19 -0.59
N TRP A 525 -2.30 5.87 -1.67
CA TRP A 525 -1.04 6.54 -2.03
C TRP A 525 -0.88 6.68 -3.54
N PHE A 526 -1.67 7.57 -4.16
CA PHE A 526 -1.51 7.91 -5.58
C PHE A 526 -0.67 9.19 -5.71
N GLN A 527 0.65 9.06 -5.65
CA GLN A 527 1.53 10.12 -6.13
C GLN A 527 2.61 9.51 -7.00
N MET A 528 2.65 9.93 -8.27
CA MET A 528 3.85 9.85 -9.09
C MET A 528 4.97 10.55 -8.30
N SER A 529 5.65 9.82 -7.43
CA SER A 529 6.64 10.40 -6.53
C SER A 529 7.66 11.07 -7.44
N GLY A 530 7.84 12.37 -7.28
CA GLY A 530 8.92 13.10 -7.96
C GLY A 530 10.31 12.53 -7.63
N ARG A 531 10.44 11.39 -6.94
CA ARG A 531 11.65 10.57 -6.95
C ARG A 531 12.10 10.16 -8.36
N MET A 532 11.19 9.96 -9.31
CA MET A 532 11.56 9.39 -10.61
C MET A 532 12.30 10.37 -11.52
N ALA A 533 11.94 11.65 -11.50
CA ALA A 533 12.43 12.58 -12.50
C ALA A 533 13.94 12.79 -12.39
N HIS A 534 14.48 12.90 -11.19
CA HIS A 534 15.93 13.07 -11.03
C HIS A 534 16.71 11.77 -11.37
N HIS A 535 16.10 10.58 -11.25
CA HIS A 535 16.66 9.35 -11.81
C HIS A 535 16.75 9.40 -13.34
N MET A 536 15.70 9.89 -14.02
CA MET A 536 15.73 10.11 -15.47
C MET A 536 16.82 11.10 -15.88
N PHE A 537 17.02 12.20 -15.14
CA PHE A 537 18.12 13.11 -15.41
C PHE A 537 19.49 12.43 -15.25
N TYR A 538 19.66 11.64 -14.19
CA TYR A 538 20.88 10.86 -13.95
C TYR A 538 21.17 9.91 -15.11
N THR A 539 20.18 9.10 -15.52
CA THR A 539 20.29 8.14 -16.63
C THR A 539 20.66 8.87 -17.92
N ALA A 540 19.93 9.94 -18.27
CA ALA A 540 20.17 10.71 -19.46
C ALA A 540 21.58 11.32 -19.51
N ALA A 541 22.01 12.00 -18.44
CA ALA A 541 23.31 12.63 -18.39
C ALA A 541 24.46 11.59 -18.36
N LYS A 542 24.26 10.46 -17.67
CA LYS A 542 25.22 9.34 -17.62
C LYS A 542 25.43 8.70 -19.00
N ASP A 543 24.34 8.41 -19.71
CA ASP A 543 24.39 7.70 -20.99
C ASP A 543 24.81 8.58 -22.17
N HIS A 544 24.79 9.91 -21.98
CA HIS A 544 25.11 10.90 -23.00
C HIS A 544 26.20 11.89 -22.51
N PRO A 545 27.46 11.44 -22.31
CA PRO A 545 28.51 12.25 -21.68
C PRO A 545 29.20 13.29 -22.60
N CYS A 546 28.77 13.44 -23.85
CA CYS A 546 29.52 14.22 -24.85
C CYS A 546 28.81 15.51 -25.27
N TYR A 547 28.29 16.26 -24.30
CA TYR A 547 27.63 17.55 -24.51
C TYR A 547 28.29 18.64 -23.65
N ALA A 548 28.36 19.87 -24.18
CA ALA A 548 28.87 21.04 -23.47
C ALA A 548 27.96 21.48 -22.31
N GLY A 549 26.68 21.11 -22.35
CA GLY A 549 25.77 21.28 -21.23
C GLY A 549 24.49 20.48 -21.35
N TYR A 550 23.74 20.46 -20.25
CA TYR A 550 22.51 19.69 -20.09
C TYR A 550 21.41 20.62 -19.61
N LEU A 551 20.36 20.80 -20.41
CA LEU A 551 19.17 21.55 -20.01
C LEU A 551 18.08 20.56 -19.64
N TRP A 552 17.56 20.64 -18.42
CA TRP A 552 16.56 19.75 -17.87
C TRP A 552 15.22 20.46 -17.75
N ALA A 553 14.14 19.82 -18.20
CA ALA A 553 12.79 20.32 -18.07
C ALA A 553 11.73 19.19 -18.08
N PRO A 554 10.60 19.32 -17.34
CA PRO A 554 9.44 18.48 -17.56
C PRO A 554 8.78 18.83 -18.88
N PHE A 555 8.02 17.89 -19.42
CA PHE A 555 7.25 18.08 -20.63
C PHE A 555 6.26 19.25 -20.57
N ASP A 556 5.69 19.51 -19.38
CA ASP A 556 4.79 20.64 -19.14
C ASP A 556 5.52 21.91 -18.68
N ALA A 557 6.82 22.03 -18.93
CA ALA A 557 7.51 23.32 -18.84
C ALA A 557 7.48 24.05 -20.18
N LEU A 558 7.03 25.30 -20.15
CA LEU A 558 7.31 26.25 -21.22
C LEU A 558 8.76 26.76 -21.09
N LEU A 559 9.51 26.70 -22.18
CA LEU A 559 10.88 27.17 -22.28
C LEU A 559 10.90 28.46 -23.10
N ASN A 560 11.14 29.61 -22.46
CA ASN A 560 11.25 30.88 -23.16
C ASN A 560 12.63 30.99 -23.85
N VAL A 561 12.79 30.35 -25.01
CA VAL A 561 14.09 30.20 -25.71
C VAL A 561 14.88 31.51 -25.88
N PRO A 562 14.28 32.63 -26.37
CA PRO A 562 14.98 33.91 -26.52
C PRO A 562 15.53 34.45 -25.21
N ARG A 563 14.91 34.06 -24.10
CA ARG A 563 15.32 34.47 -22.78
C ARG A 563 16.41 33.55 -22.22
N LEU A 564 16.23 32.24 -22.33
CA LEU A 564 17.21 31.24 -21.89
C LEU A 564 18.56 31.37 -22.61
N MET A 565 18.58 31.76 -23.89
CA MET A 565 19.84 31.91 -24.64
C MET A 565 20.74 33.07 -24.13
N GLN A 566 20.21 33.96 -23.30
CA GLN A 566 20.98 35.05 -22.69
C GLN A 566 21.74 34.61 -21.44
N PHE A 567 21.52 33.38 -20.97
CA PHE A 567 22.18 32.84 -19.79
C PHE A 567 23.56 32.28 -20.14
N PRO A 568 24.56 32.47 -19.27
CA PRO A 568 25.93 32.04 -19.53
C PRO A 568 26.08 30.52 -19.38
N GLN A 569 26.34 29.81 -20.48
CA GLN A 569 26.38 28.33 -20.55
C GLN A 569 27.58 27.67 -19.86
N ASP A 570 28.50 28.46 -19.31
CA ASP A 570 29.57 28.00 -18.43
C ASP A 570 29.15 27.94 -16.96
N ARG A 571 27.91 28.33 -16.62
CA ARG A 571 27.39 28.37 -15.24
C ARG A 571 26.14 27.51 -15.06
N VAL A 572 25.90 27.08 -13.82
CA VAL A 572 24.64 26.41 -13.44
C VAL A 572 23.50 27.43 -13.48
N TRP A 573 22.36 27.04 -14.07
CA TRP A 573 21.14 27.85 -14.05
C TRP A 573 20.06 27.09 -13.31
N TYR A 574 19.43 27.70 -12.31
CA TYR A 574 18.12 27.24 -11.81
C TYR A 574 17.52 28.31 -10.89
N HIS A 575 16.28 28.09 -10.42
CA HIS A 575 15.66 28.93 -9.41
C HIS A 575 16.26 28.69 -8.00
N SER A 576 17.44 29.26 -7.74
CA SER A 576 18.14 29.11 -6.45
C SER A 576 17.83 30.24 -5.47
N PRO A 577 17.62 29.94 -4.18
CA PRO A 577 17.61 30.95 -3.12
C PRO A 577 18.96 31.61 -2.84
N PHE A 578 20.05 30.98 -3.26
CA PHE A 578 21.41 31.47 -3.05
C PHE A 578 22.05 31.98 -4.34
N ALA A 579 21.29 32.08 -5.45
CA ALA A 579 21.81 32.67 -6.66
C ALA A 579 22.18 34.14 -6.42
N ARG A 580 23.42 34.48 -6.77
CA ARG A 580 23.98 35.83 -6.59
C ARG A 580 23.82 36.67 -7.85
N ARG A 581 23.67 36.02 -9.00
CA ARG A 581 23.57 36.67 -10.31
C ARG A 581 22.19 36.51 -10.91
N PHE A 582 21.55 37.65 -11.07
CA PHE A 582 20.36 37.82 -11.90
C PHE A 582 20.78 38.24 -13.31
N ILE A 583 20.20 37.64 -14.34
CA ILE A 583 20.40 38.10 -15.72
C ILE A 583 19.31 39.14 -16.02
N PRO A 584 19.65 40.42 -16.27
CA PRO A 584 18.68 41.45 -16.61
C PRO A 584 17.79 41.04 -17.78
N ASN A 585 16.52 41.41 -17.72
CA ASN A 585 15.55 41.12 -18.76
C ASN A 585 15.29 42.37 -19.62
N PRO A 586 15.75 42.42 -20.89
CA PRO A 586 15.53 43.56 -21.78
C PRO A 586 14.05 43.97 -21.97
N ALA A 587 13.12 43.04 -21.79
CA ALA A 587 11.69 43.29 -21.92
C ALA A 587 11.07 43.97 -20.69
N GLN A 588 11.78 44.01 -19.56
CA GLN A 588 11.33 44.67 -18.34
C GLN A 588 12.08 46.00 -18.12
N PRO A 589 11.37 47.14 -17.99
CA PRO A 589 12.02 48.41 -17.68
C PRO A 589 12.59 48.41 -16.25
N ALA A 590 13.90 48.19 -16.13
CA ALA A 590 14.84 48.55 -15.05
C ALA A 590 14.47 48.34 -13.55
N ALA A 591 13.37 47.68 -13.19
CA ALA A 591 12.90 47.60 -11.80
C ALA A 591 12.58 46.18 -11.29
N MET A 592 13.11 45.11 -11.90
CA MET A 592 13.22 43.84 -11.20
C MET A 592 14.48 43.87 -10.34
N THR A 593 14.35 44.41 -9.13
CA THR A 593 15.41 44.33 -8.14
C THR A 593 15.47 42.90 -7.58
N PRO A 594 16.63 42.41 -7.12
CA PRO A 594 16.71 41.16 -6.36
C PRO A 594 15.69 41.10 -5.21
N ALA A 595 15.36 42.24 -4.60
CA ALA A 595 14.32 42.37 -3.58
C ALA A 595 12.90 42.07 -4.10
N ARG A 596 12.55 42.49 -5.33
CA ARG A 596 11.24 42.18 -5.94
C ARG A 596 11.17 40.74 -6.44
N ALA A 597 12.29 40.18 -6.90
CA ALA A 597 12.40 38.76 -7.22
C ALA A 597 12.22 37.88 -5.97
N ALA A 598 12.84 38.26 -4.85
CA ALA A 598 12.75 37.56 -3.56
C ALA A 598 11.41 37.73 -2.84
N ALA A 599 10.70 38.86 -3.03
CA ALA A 599 9.42 39.13 -2.37
C ALA A 599 8.19 38.51 -3.06
N SER A 600 8.38 37.76 -4.15
CA SER A 600 7.26 37.17 -4.89
C SER A 600 6.66 35.99 -4.14
N THR A 601 5.40 36.13 -3.70
CA THR A 601 4.58 35.03 -3.18
C THR A 601 4.22 33.98 -4.23
N LEU A 602 4.63 34.17 -5.48
CA LEU A 602 4.41 33.25 -6.60
C LEU A 602 5.45 32.11 -6.65
N ARG A 603 6.35 32.06 -5.66
CA ARG A 603 7.45 31.11 -5.59
C ARG A 603 7.37 30.35 -4.26
N PRO A 604 7.66 29.04 -4.25
CA PRO A 604 7.83 28.34 -2.98
C PRO A 604 9.01 28.93 -2.22
N PRO A 605 8.94 29.05 -0.89
CA PRO A 605 10.08 29.49 -0.10
C PRO A 605 11.16 28.42 -0.24
N ALA A 606 12.41 28.86 -0.30
CA ALA A 606 13.49 27.91 -0.13
C ALA A 606 13.44 27.34 1.29
N ALA A 607 13.37 26.01 1.37
CA ALA A 607 13.61 25.32 2.61
C ALA A 607 15.08 25.53 3.00
N THR A 608 15.32 26.18 4.14
CA THR A 608 16.63 26.21 4.80
C THR A 608 16.45 25.52 6.15
N ILE A 609 16.96 24.28 6.25
CA ILE A 609 16.49 23.30 7.25
C ILE A 609 17.33 23.29 8.53
N ALA A 610 18.36 24.14 8.65
CA ALA A 610 19.18 24.16 9.86
C ALA A 610 18.40 24.40 11.17
N GLU A 611 17.24 25.07 11.11
CA GLU A 611 16.52 25.49 12.32
C GLU A 611 15.31 24.59 12.67
N HIS A 612 14.91 23.69 11.78
CA HIS A 612 13.67 22.91 11.95
C HIS A 612 13.92 21.42 11.73
N THR A 613 13.48 20.60 12.68
CA THR A 613 13.36 19.15 12.46
C THR A 613 12.45 18.89 11.24
N PRO A 614 12.62 17.77 10.50
CA PRO A 614 11.72 17.40 9.42
C PRO A 614 10.22 17.52 9.79
N ALA A 615 9.88 17.16 11.03
CA ALA A 615 8.52 17.26 11.56
C ALA A 615 8.05 18.70 11.82
N GLU A 616 8.95 19.60 12.25
CA GLU A 616 8.64 21.03 12.41
C GLU A 616 8.44 21.70 11.05
N TYR A 617 9.31 21.38 10.09
CA TYR A 617 9.18 21.91 8.74
C TYR A 617 7.91 21.40 8.07
N ALA A 618 7.57 20.11 8.20
CA ALA A 618 6.32 19.56 7.71
C ALA A 618 5.10 20.35 8.23
N ARG A 619 5.09 20.71 9.51
CA ARG A 619 4.02 21.51 10.12
C ARG A 619 3.96 22.94 9.60
N GLN A 620 5.10 23.58 9.35
CA GLN A 620 5.14 24.93 8.78
C GLN A 620 4.78 24.94 7.28
N ALA A 621 5.28 23.96 6.54
CA ALA A 621 5.03 23.79 5.11
C ALA A 621 3.56 23.44 4.82
N ALA A 622 2.84 22.86 5.78
CA ALA A 622 1.40 22.63 5.66
C ALA A 622 0.59 23.92 5.36
N ALA A 623 1.13 25.11 5.69
CA ALA A 623 0.50 26.39 5.36
C ALA A 623 0.60 26.78 3.87
N TRP A 624 1.51 26.15 3.10
CA TRP A 624 1.78 26.48 1.69
C TRP A 624 0.93 25.70 0.68
N GLY A 625 0.11 24.75 1.15
CA GLY A 625 -0.87 24.04 0.33
C GLY A 625 -2.22 24.00 1.03
N ALA A 626 -3.32 24.17 0.29
CA ALA A 626 -4.69 24.07 0.82
C ALA A 626 -4.98 22.72 1.52
N ASP A 627 -4.17 21.70 1.23
CA ASP A 627 -4.28 20.33 1.75
C ASP A 627 -3.12 19.91 2.68
N GLY A 628 -2.23 20.85 3.07
CA GLY A 628 -1.08 20.53 3.93
C GLY A 628 0.01 19.66 3.29
N PHE A 629 -0.10 19.36 1.99
CA PHE A 629 0.70 18.36 1.29
C PHE A 629 1.84 19.02 0.49
N TRP A 630 2.92 19.41 1.17
CA TRP A 630 4.16 19.80 0.51
C TRP A 630 5.21 18.70 0.74
N TRP A 631 5.90 18.26 -0.32
CA TRP A 631 6.75 17.06 -0.36
C TRP A 631 7.83 16.99 0.73
N TRP A 632 8.22 18.14 1.27
CA TRP A 632 9.17 18.31 2.36
C TRP A 632 8.79 17.54 3.62
N GLY A 633 7.50 17.53 3.95
CA GLY A 633 6.97 16.85 5.12
C GLY A 633 6.58 15.40 4.87
N GLU A 634 6.69 14.92 3.63
CA GLU A 634 6.27 13.56 3.29
C GLU A 634 7.27 12.55 3.83
N ARG A 635 6.80 11.64 4.68
CA ARG A 635 7.66 10.68 5.41
C ARG A 635 8.46 9.75 4.49
N HIS A 636 7.96 9.50 3.28
CA HIS A 636 8.53 8.51 2.36
C HIS A 636 9.53 9.08 1.36
N MET A 637 9.56 10.40 1.17
CA MET A 637 10.42 11.02 0.15
C MET A 637 10.92 12.43 0.50
N GLY A 638 10.40 13.00 1.59
CA GLY A 638 10.73 14.34 2.04
C GLY A 638 12.04 14.39 2.79
N LEU A 639 12.10 15.31 3.76
CA LEU A 639 13.34 15.70 4.41
C LEU A 639 14.08 14.56 5.11
N GLU A 640 13.37 13.68 5.82
CA GLU A 640 14.00 12.57 6.55
C GLU A 640 14.77 11.63 5.62
N VAL A 641 14.16 11.29 4.49
CA VAL A 641 14.74 10.41 3.47
C VAL A 641 15.90 11.09 2.73
N CYS A 642 15.75 12.38 2.42
CA CYS A 642 16.79 13.16 1.76
C CYS A 642 18.01 13.43 2.67
N MET A 643 17.81 13.59 3.97
CA MET A 643 18.90 13.78 4.94
C MET A 643 19.77 12.52 5.07
N ALA A 644 19.16 11.34 4.99
CA ALA A 644 19.90 10.08 4.94
C ALA A 644 20.84 10.04 3.73
N ALA A 645 20.36 10.43 2.54
CA ALA A 645 21.21 10.55 1.35
C ALA A 645 22.33 11.60 1.52
N TYR A 646 21.99 12.79 2.02
CA TYR A 646 22.96 13.86 2.25
C TYR A 646 24.09 13.42 3.18
N SER A 647 23.81 12.64 4.21
CA SER A 647 24.83 12.15 5.16
C SER A 647 25.93 11.30 4.49
N HIS A 648 25.63 10.68 3.34
CA HIS A 648 26.56 9.89 2.55
C HIS A 648 27.39 10.72 1.56
N VAL A 649 27.05 12.00 1.35
CA VAL A 649 27.83 12.91 0.50
C VAL A 649 29.21 13.17 1.13
N ALA A 650 30.23 13.26 0.27
CA ALA A 650 31.60 13.45 0.71
C ALA A 650 31.76 14.71 1.59
N ALA A 651 32.53 14.58 2.67
CA ALA A 651 32.72 15.66 3.65
C ALA A 651 33.16 17.01 3.05
N PRO A 652 34.06 17.07 2.04
CA PRO A 652 34.44 18.35 1.44
C PRO A 652 33.29 19.09 0.74
N GLN A 653 32.39 18.35 0.08
CA GLN A 653 31.22 18.92 -0.59
C GLN A 653 30.23 19.44 0.45
N ARG A 654 29.99 18.67 1.52
CA ARG A 654 29.14 19.11 2.64
C ARG A 654 29.70 20.35 3.34
N ALA A 655 31.00 20.39 3.63
CA ALA A 655 31.62 21.54 4.30
C ALA A 655 31.52 22.83 3.46
N ARG A 656 31.74 22.74 2.14
CA ARG A 656 31.53 23.86 1.22
C ARG A 656 30.08 24.32 1.24
N PHE A 657 29.17 23.37 1.17
CA PHE A 657 27.75 23.65 1.16
C PHE A 657 27.28 24.32 2.46
N GLU A 658 27.74 23.85 3.61
CA GLU A 658 27.52 24.46 4.93
C GLU A 658 28.07 25.89 5.01
N ALA A 659 29.21 26.17 4.37
CA ALA A 659 29.76 27.52 4.30
C ALA A 659 28.88 28.47 3.45
N LEU A 660 28.27 27.97 2.37
CA LEU A 660 27.37 28.75 1.52
C LEU A 660 26.07 29.11 2.26
N SER A 661 25.56 28.20 3.09
CA SER A 661 24.27 28.33 3.77
C SER A 661 24.33 28.98 5.16
N GLY A 662 25.50 29.45 5.59
CA GLY A 662 25.65 30.13 6.89
C GLY A 662 25.72 29.20 8.11
N GLY A 663 26.11 27.93 7.93
CA GLY A 663 26.32 26.94 9.00
C GLY A 663 25.17 25.93 9.21
N ALA A 664 25.50 24.79 9.84
CA ALA A 664 24.70 23.55 9.99
C ALA A 664 24.31 22.88 8.65
N ALA A 665 23.98 21.59 8.66
CA ALA A 665 23.62 20.83 7.46
C ALA A 665 22.26 21.30 6.91
N HIS A 666 22.23 21.75 5.65
CA HIS A 666 20.98 22.10 4.96
C HIS A 666 20.68 21.08 3.86
N LEU A 667 19.41 21.00 3.47
CA LEU A 667 19.02 20.63 2.11
C LEU A 667 18.45 21.88 1.46
N ILE A 668 18.38 21.89 0.13
CA ILE A 668 17.78 23.01 -0.59
C ILE A 668 16.51 22.54 -1.24
N GLY A 669 15.48 23.34 -1.02
CA GLY A 669 14.27 23.32 -1.81
C GLY A 669 14.24 24.32 -2.91
N GLY A 670 13.78 23.88 -4.07
CA GLY A 670 13.49 24.76 -5.18
C GLY A 670 12.76 24.02 -6.27
N SER A 671 11.98 24.77 -7.06
CA SER A 671 11.45 24.26 -8.31
C SER A 671 12.62 24.00 -9.26
N ALA A 672 13.00 22.71 -9.35
CA ALA A 672 14.02 22.20 -10.24
C ALA A 672 13.43 21.77 -11.59
N ASP A 673 12.22 22.25 -11.92
CA ASP A 673 11.54 22.00 -13.18
C ASP A 673 12.27 22.65 -14.36
N THR A 674 13.17 23.60 -14.15
CA THR A 674 14.04 24.07 -15.22
C THR A 674 15.42 24.37 -14.67
N MET A 675 16.41 23.60 -15.11
CA MET A 675 17.80 23.81 -14.73
C MET A 675 18.76 23.52 -15.87
N TYR A 676 19.93 24.14 -15.81
CA TYR A 676 21.03 23.90 -16.73
C TYR A 676 22.29 23.51 -15.95
N LEU A 677 22.96 22.46 -16.41
CA LEU A 677 24.19 21.93 -15.86
C LEU A 677 25.30 22.00 -16.92
N PRO A 678 26.37 22.80 -16.71
CA PRO A 678 27.55 22.79 -17.57
C PRO A 678 28.18 21.39 -17.66
N GLY A 679 28.64 21.01 -18.84
CA GLY A 679 29.15 19.65 -19.10
C GLY A 679 30.35 19.27 -18.26
N HIS A 680 31.20 20.25 -17.91
CA HIS A 680 32.37 20.03 -17.04
C HIS A 680 31.98 19.69 -15.58
N LEU A 681 30.76 20.05 -15.15
CA LEU A 681 30.21 19.73 -13.84
C LEU A 681 29.40 18.43 -13.82
N ARG A 682 29.23 17.77 -14.97
CA ARG A 682 28.40 16.56 -15.06
C ARG A 682 28.86 15.44 -14.14
N THR A 683 30.14 15.07 -14.19
CA THR A 683 30.65 13.95 -13.38
C THR A 683 30.48 14.18 -11.88
N PRO A 684 30.95 15.29 -11.28
CA PRO A 684 30.74 15.52 -9.86
C PRO A 684 29.25 15.61 -9.51
N PHE A 685 28.41 16.17 -10.40
CA PHE A 685 26.97 16.18 -10.22
C PHE A 685 26.36 14.78 -10.18
N LEU A 686 26.71 13.89 -11.11
CA LEU A 686 26.25 12.51 -11.11
C LEU A 686 26.74 11.75 -9.86
N ASP A 687 27.98 11.98 -9.42
CA ASP A 687 28.50 11.34 -8.20
C ASP A 687 27.65 11.70 -6.97
N VAL A 688 27.27 12.98 -6.83
CA VAL A 688 26.39 13.43 -5.74
C VAL A 688 24.96 12.97 -5.94
N LEU A 689 24.38 13.18 -7.13
CA LEU A 689 22.99 12.78 -7.38
C LEU A 689 22.80 11.27 -7.18
N GLY A 690 23.81 10.47 -7.53
CA GLY A 690 23.84 9.03 -7.28
C GLY A 690 23.73 8.63 -5.82
N THR A 691 24.10 9.49 -4.86
CA THR A 691 23.84 9.21 -3.42
C THR A 691 22.38 9.45 -3.06
N PHE A 692 21.73 10.42 -3.68
CA PHE A 692 20.30 10.67 -3.51
C PHE A 692 19.44 9.58 -4.14
N LEU A 693 19.89 8.98 -5.25
CA LEU A 693 19.23 7.81 -5.86
C LEU A 693 19.25 6.54 -5.01
N GLN A 694 20.09 6.48 -3.97
CA GLN A 694 20.09 5.36 -3.03
C GLN A 694 18.94 5.43 -2.02
N THR A 695 18.20 6.55 -2.00
CA THR A 695 17.03 6.75 -1.17
C THR A 695 15.85 7.18 -2.05
N ASP A 696 14.66 7.26 -1.46
CA ASP A 696 13.46 7.75 -2.15
C ASP A 696 13.37 9.30 -2.16
N CYS A 697 14.50 10.01 -2.06
CA CYS A 697 14.50 11.47 -1.94
C CYS A 697 13.76 12.15 -3.11
N PHE A 698 12.92 13.13 -2.82
CA PHE A 698 12.13 13.83 -3.83
C PHE A 698 12.98 14.75 -4.74
N LEU A 699 12.67 14.84 -6.06
CA LEU A 699 13.50 15.60 -7.03
C LEU A 699 13.72 17.06 -6.64
N GLU A 700 12.70 17.75 -6.11
CA GLU A 700 12.79 19.18 -5.78
C GLU A 700 13.63 19.45 -4.52
N ILE A 701 14.11 18.37 -3.89
CA ILE A 701 15.10 18.40 -2.82
C ILE A 701 16.44 17.90 -3.36
N ALA A 702 16.45 16.73 -4.02
CA ALA A 702 17.65 16.08 -4.52
C ALA A 702 18.40 16.94 -5.54
N LEU A 703 17.71 17.45 -6.58
CA LEU A 703 18.34 18.19 -7.67
C LEU A 703 18.93 19.54 -7.21
N PRO A 704 18.18 20.42 -6.53
CA PRO A 704 18.75 21.67 -6.03
C PRO A 704 19.92 21.45 -5.08
N THR A 705 19.79 20.48 -4.16
CA THR A 705 20.85 20.15 -3.20
C THR A 705 22.10 19.64 -3.93
N ALA A 706 21.94 18.72 -4.89
CA ALA A 706 23.06 18.19 -5.66
C ALA A 706 23.79 19.28 -6.46
N LEU A 707 23.05 20.23 -7.08
CA LEU A 707 23.65 21.38 -7.78
C LEU A 707 24.50 22.23 -6.84
N HIS A 708 24.01 22.53 -5.62
CA HIS A 708 24.78 23.33 -4.68
C HIS A 708 26.00 22.62 -4.09
N LEU A 709 25.95 21.30 -3.97
CA LEU A 709 27.07 20.49 -3.48
C LEU A 709 28.25 20.43 -4.45
N ILE A 710 28.02 20.71 -5.74
CA ILE A 710 29.02 20.53 -6.80
C ILE A 710 29.52 21.83 -7.41
N VAL A 711 28.84 22.95 -7.17
CA VAL A 711 29.29 24.27 -7.63
C VAL A 711 30.62 24.65 -6.92
N PRO A 712 31.67 25.05 -7.68
CA PRO A 712 32.91 25.58 -7.10
C PRO A 712 32.69 26.87 -6.29
N GLU A 713 33.59 27.16 -5.35
CA GLU A 713 33.47 28.33 -4.46
C GLU A 713 33.62 29.67 -5.18
N ASP A 714 34.36 29.68 -6.29
CA ASP A 714 34.59 30.81 -7.17
C ASP A 714 33.55 30.94 -8.28
N GLU A 715 32.58 30.00 -8.32
CA GLU A 715 31.47 30.03 -9.26
C GLU A 715 30.16 30.39 -8.55
N GLU A 716 29.23 30.93 -9.34
CA GLU A 716 27.91 31.30 -8.86
C GLU A 716 26.83 30.63 -9.69
N ILE A 717 25.71 30.33 -9.03
CA ILE A 717 24.50 29.88 -9.70
C ILE A 717 23.78 31.09 -10.26
N VAL A 718 23.38 30.99 -11.51
CA VAL A 718 22.58 32.00 -12.21
C VAL A 718 21.11 31.77 -11.94
N TRP A 719 20.45 32.82 -11.50
CA TRP A 719 19.04 32.78 -11.13
C TRP A 719 18.15 32.73 -12.37
N VAL A 720 17.30 31.70 -12.47
CA VAL A 720 16.25 31.55 -13.48
C VAL A 720 14.90 31.94 -12.89
N ASP A 721 14.15 32.79 -13.60
CA ASP A 721 12.76 33.10 -13.27
C ASP A 721 11.84 31.96 -13.69
N HIS A 722 11.73 30.97 -12.81
CA HIS A 722 10.81 29.85 -12.96
C HIS A 722 9.52 30.12 -12.17
N TRP A 723 8.37 29.91 -12.82
CA TRP A 723 7.06 30.21 -12.26
C TRP A 723 6.22 28.96 -12.04
N TRP A 724 5.59 28.86 -10.87
CA TRP A 724 4.74 27.73 -10.47
C TRP A 724 3.25 28.12 -10.43
N LYS A 725 2.39 27.23 -10.96
CA LYS A 725 0.93 27.06 -10.77
C LYS A 725 0.17 28.28 -10.22
N LYS A 726 -0.41 29.06 -11.13
CA LYS A 726 -1.62 29.88 -10.86
C LYS A 726 -2.88 29.06 -11.14
N PRO A 727 -4.10 29.51 -10.82
CA PRO A 727 -5.31 28.89 -11.39
C PRO A 727 -5.29 28.94 -12.94
N PRO A 728 -5.90 27.96 -13.62
CA PRO A 728 -5.96 27.90 -15.09
C PRO A 728 -6.64 29.14 -15.70
N PRO A 729 -6.41 29.44 -16.99
CA PRO A 729 -5.77 28.60 -18.02
C PRO A 729 -4.23 28.60 -17.98
N TRP A 730 -3.59 27.50 -18.39
CA TRP A 730 -2.12 27.33 -18.44
C TRP A 730 -1.60 27.16 -19.87
N ASN A 731 -1.94 28.10 -20.75
CA ASN A 731 -1.63 28.05 -22.17
C ASN A 731 -0.89 29.33 -22.63
N THR A 732 -0.70 29.50 -23.93
CA THR A 732 0.00 30.66 -24.48
C THR A 732 -0.69 32.00 -24.17
N THR A 733 -2.02 32.02 -24.05
CA THR A 733 -2.78 33.24 -23.73
C THR A 733 -2.41 33.72 -22.33
N TYR A 734 -2.40 32.80 -21.36
CA TYR A 734 -1.99 33.10 -20.00
C TYR A 734 -0.57 33.71 -19.94
N VAL A 735 0.39 33.17 -20.70
CA VAL A 735 1.75 33.74 -20.75
C VAL A 735 1.74 35.17 -21.32
N ARG A 736 0.96 35.43 -22.37
CA ARG A 736 0.82 36.78 -22.95
C ARG A 736 0.17 37.76 -21.99
N ASP A 737 -0.85 37.33 -21.24
CA ASP A 737 -1.52 38.18 -20.25
C ASP A 737 -0.53 38.62 -19.16
N LEU A 738 0.30 37.69 -18.68
CA LEU A 738 1.37 38.01 -17.74
C LEU A 738 2.40 38.98 -18.33
N TRP A 739 2.76 38.79 -19.60
CA TRP A 739 3.64 39.71 -20.31
C TRP A 739 3.04 41.11 -20.48
N ALA A 740 1.72 41.21 -20.64
CA ALA A 740 0.98 42.46 -20.70
C ALA A 740 0.89 43.15 -19.33
N GLU A 741 0.83 42.38 -18.25
CA GLU A 741 0.92 42.87 -16.86
C GLU A 741 2.34 43.34 -16.46
N GLY A 742 3.31 43.24 -17.39
CA GLY A 742 4.70 43.68 -17.17
C GLY A 742 5.58 42.64 -16.49
N TYR A 743 5.09 41.41 -16.35
CA TYR A 743 5.94 40.30 -15.96
C TYR A 743 6.67 39.71 -17.17
N GLU A 744 7.71 38.93 -16.91
CA GLU A 744 8.44 38.20 -17.95
C GLU A 744 8.97 36.93 -17.30
N VAL A 745 8.90 35.80 -18.01
CA VAL A 745 9.20 34.48 -17.46
C VAL A 745 10.33 33.84 -18.25
N ASP A 746 11.26 33.20 -17.56
CA ASP A 746 12.32 32.43 -18.22
C ASP A 746 11.81 31.01 -18.52
N SER A 747 10.99 30.46 -17.61
CA SER A 747 10.27 29.20 -17.77
C SER A 747 9.00 29.16 -16.91
N PHE A 748 8.05 28.29 -17.28
CA PHE A 748 6.77 28.17 -16.58
C PHE A 748 6.31 26.70 -16.52
N HIS A 749 6.06 26.18 -15.32
CA HIS A 749 5.60 24.81 -15.10
C HIS A 749 4.07 24.67 -15.23
N SER A 750 3.60 23.46 -15.53
CA SER A 750 2.19 23.10 -15.80
C SER A 750 1.60 23.71 -17.09
N PHE A 751 2.43 24.03 -18.08
CA PHE A 751 1.99 24.42 -19.41
C PHE A 751 1.26 23.27 -20.12
N HIS A 752 0.06 23.54 -20.61
CA HIS A 752 -0.78 22.57 -21.31
C HIS A 752 -0.62 22.67 -22.83
N TRP A 753 -0.08 21.62 -23.43
CA TRP A 753 0.05 21.46 -24.89
C TRP A 753 -1.24 21.02 -25.58
N GLY A 754 -2.19 20.48 -24.81
CA GLY A 754 -3.45 19.94 -25.29
C GLY A 754 -4.63 20.44 -24.44
N ASP A 755 -5.82 19.98 -24.80
CA ASP A 755 -7.07 20.33 -24.12
C ASP A 755 -7.81 19.07 -23.69
N ILE A 756 -8.57 19.17 -22.60
CA ILE A 756 -9.55 18.15 -22.21
C ILE A 756 -10.65 18.15 -23.28
N GLN A 757 -10.83 17.02 -23.95
CA GLN A 757 -11.83 16.83 -25.00
C GLN A 757 -13.20 16.51 -24.38
N ASP A 758 -14.23 16.42 -25.22
CA ASP A 758 -15.63 16.14 -24.82
C ASP A 758 -15.79 14.80 -24.08
N ASP A 759 -14.87 13.85 -24.30
CA ASP A 759 -14.83 12.55 -23.63
C ASP A 759 -14.16 12.58 -22.25
N GLY A 760 -13.69 13.76 -21.82
CA GLY A 760 -12.99 13.96 -20.56
C GLY A 760 -11.50 13.57 -20.59
N PHE A 761 -10.98 13.15 -21.74
CA PHE A 761 -9.56 12.79 -21.89
C PHE A 761 -8.74 13.95 -22.46
N PHE A 762 -7.46 13.99 -22.12
CA PHE A 762 -6.54 14.99 -22.65
C PHE A 762 -6.20 14.65 -24.11
N GLY A 763 -6.57 15.53 -25.03
CA GLY A 763 -6.33 15.39 -26.47
C GLY A 763 -5.36 16.45 -27.00
N PRO A 764 -4.84 16.27 -28.23
CA PRO A 764 -3.93 17.23 -28.83
C PRO A 764 -4.68 18.50 -29.23
N ASN A 765 -4.12 19.66 -28.91
CA ASN A 765 -4.62 20.93 -29.44
C ASN A 765 -3.89 21.23 -30.76
N LYS A 766 -4.65 21.26 -31.86
CA LYS A 766 -4.11 21.48 -33.22
C LYS A 766 -3.46 22.85 -33.41
N ASN A 767 -3.82 23.84 -32.58
CA ASN A 767 -3.29 25.20 -32.65
C ASN A 767 -2.06 25.41 -31.76
N SER A 768 -1.77 24.48 -30.83
CA SER A 768 -0.69 24.62 -29.84
C SER A 768 0.66 24.97 -30.46
N VAL A 769 1.03 24.32 -31.58
CA VAL A 769 2.27 24.58 -32.31
C VAL A 769 2.31 26.01 -32.87
N ALA A 770 1.24 26.44 -33.55
CA ALA A 770 1.16 27.76 -34.16
C ALA A 770 1.18 28.86 -33.08
N ASP A 771 0.44 28.66 -32.01
CA ASP A 771 0.34 29.58 -30.88
C ASP A 771 1.66 29.71 -30.13
N MET A 772 2.36 28.60 -29.90
CA MET A 772 3.69 28.61 -29.27
C MET A 772 4.75 29.24 -30.16
N ARG A 773 4.73 28.96 -31.47
CA ARG A 773 5.64 29.65 -32.41
C ARG A 773 5.40 31.15 -32.42
N ALA A 774 4.13 31.58 -32.40
CA ALA A 774 3.79 32.99 -32.27
C ALA A 774 4.29 33.57 -30.94
N LEU A 775 4.07 32.87 -29.83
CA LEU A 775 4.55 33.29 -28.51
C LEU A 775 6.08 33.43 -28.46
N LEU A 776 6.83 32.49 -29.04
CA LEU A 776 8.29 32.57 -29.10
C LEU A 776 8.76 33.71 -30.00
N ARG A 777 8.09 33.99 -31.13
CA ARG A 777 8.37 35.17 -31.96
C ARG A 777 8.12 36.47 -31.19
N ASP A 778 7.01 36.55 -30.44
CA ASP A 778 6.70 37.69 -29.58
C ASP A 778 7.83 37.89 -28.55
N SER A 779 8.30 36.81 -27.92
CA SER A 779 9.44 36.85 -27.00
C SER A 779 10.73 37.34 -27.69
N PHE A 780 11.09 36.82 -28.87
CA PHE A 780 12.25 37.30 -29.63
C PHE A 780 12.20 38.83 -29.82
N ALA A 781 11.05 39.35 -30.25
CA ALA A 781 10.85 40.78 -30.43
C ALA A 781 11.00 41.56 -29.11
N ARG A 782 10.40 41.08 -28.02
CA ARG A 782 10.50 41.69 -26.68
C ARG A 782 11.93 41.69 -26.14
N GLN A 783 12.68 40.62 -26.38
CA GLN A 783 14.08 40.46 -26.00
C GLN A 783 15.05 41.21 -26.93
N ARG A 784 14.54 41.83 -28.02
CA ARG A 784 15.32 42.55 -29.04
C ARG A 784 16.33 41.65 -29.76
N ILE A 785 15.93 40.41 -30.02
CA ILE A 785 16.70 39.39 -30.73
C ILE A 785 15.96 39.05 -32.03
N GLU A 786 16.68 38.94 -33.16
CA GLU A 786 16.09 38.52 -34.42
C GLU A 786 15.61 37.05 -34.32
N SER A 787 14.35 36.78 -34.69
CA SER A 787 13.82 35.43 -34.64
C SER A 787 14.41 34.56 -35.77
N PRO A 788 14.87 33.34 -35.48
CA PRO A 788 15.30 32.40 -36.52
C PRO A 788 14.12 31.77 -37.27
N LEU A 789 12.89 31.91 -36.75
CA LEU A 789 11.66 31.45 -37.37
C LEU A 789 11.02 32.61 -38.14
N LYS A 790 11.22 32.62 -39.47
CA LYS A 790 10.53 33.56 -40.37
C LYS A 790 9.08 33.20 -40.57
#